data_AF-A0A9P5ZX82-F1
#
_entry.id   AF-A0A9P5ZX82-F1
#
_cell.length_a   1.000
_cell.length_b   1.000
_cell.length_c   1.000
_cell.angle_alpha   90.00
_cell.angle_beta   90.00
_cell.angle_gamma   90.00
#
_symmetry.space_group_name_H-M   'P 1'
#
loop_
_entity.id
_entity.type
_entity.pdbx_description
1 polymer ?
#
loop_
_entity_poly.entity_id
_entity_poly.type
_entity_poly.pdbx_seq_one_letter_code
_entity_poly.pdbx_strand_id
1 'polypeptide(L)'
;MNTQIQRAIEKIQEKPVGDQDYTQHVLEDGNVISTQERVVKDVQAPAMSIPTQEQFFADGGRDRSKPDIAFLKNHFYREGRLSEEQAIWIIEMGAEILKKESNVLSVDAPITVCGDIHGQYYDLMKLFEVGGSPADTRYLFLGDYVDRGYFSIECVLYLWSLKIWYPETLFLLRGNHECRHLTDYFTFKLECKHKYSERVYDACMESFCALPLAAVMNKQFLCIHGGLSPELNTLDDIRAIDRFREPPTHGLMCDILWADPVEDFGTEKITDHFIHNHVRGCSYFFTYQAACQFLERNNLLSIIRAHEAQDAGYRMYRKTKTTGFPSVMTIFSAPNYLDVYNNKAAVLKYESNVMNIRQFNCTPHPYWLPNFMDVFSWSLPFVGEKITDMLVAVLNTCTKEELEESDEELPVPVAPTAEETFERRKVIKNKIMAVGRMARVFALLREESEKVSELKAVSGSSKLPYGMLASGSEGIKEAINNFEDARKSDIENERLPPDLYDANSEEGKAIISSGTSTPDDREHILAGSPIPANGVDVSIDTNGSRFPLGAQSPPPPSPGTPTSPTIGGMPFRRGHSRTASLGTTTTSPSTRRRSLESTMSLIQGVWDGQEMPQEKDEIDALASKLAGASAGEVAAGDSGNFAPR
;
A
#
# COMPACT_ATOMS: atom_id res chain seq x y z
N MET A 1 1.21 24.97 51.11
CA MET A 1 1.85 25.10 49.78
C MET A 1 3.23 24.45 49.85
N ASN A 2 3.52 23.54 48.93
CA ASN A 2 4.72 22.72 48.98
C ASN A 2 5.99 23.53 48.66
N THR A 3 7.08 23.30 49.41
CA THR A 3 8.37 23.98 49.22
C THR A 3 9.02 23.65 47.88
N GLN A 4 8.61 22.57 47.22
CA GLN A 4 9.03 22.24 45.85
C GLN A 4 8.40 23.19 44.82
N ILE A 5 7.11 23.52 44.96
CA ILE A 5 6.40 24.46 44.07
C ILE A 5 7.00 25.87 44.21
N GLN A 6 7.26 26.30 45.45
CA GLN A 6 7.93 27.57 45.74
C GLN A 6 9.29 27.66 45.01
N ARG A 7 10.14 26.64 45.16
CA ARG A 7 11.45 26.54 44.48
C ARG A 7 11.36 26.41 42.97
N ALA A 8 10.29 25.82 42.44
CA ALA A 8 10.06 25.76 41.00
C ALA A 8 9.71 27.15 40.44
N ILE A 9 8.84 27.90 41.12
CA ILE A 9 8.50 29.29 40.77
C ILE A 9 9.72 30.20 40.89
N GLU A 10 10.50 30.10 41.97
CA GLU A 10 11.77 30.81 42.16
C GLU A 10 12.75 30.51 41.00
N LYS A 11 12.96 29.23 40.65
CA LYS A 11 13.79 28.83 39.49
C LYS A 11 13.24 29.26 38.12
N ILE A 12 11.95 29.56 38.00
CA ILE A 12 11.35 30.11 36.77
C ILE A 12 11.55 31.63 36.73
N GLN A 13 11.47 32.33 37.87
CA GLN A 13 11.72 33.77 37.99
C GLN A 13 13.21 34.14 37.90
N GLU A 14 14.11 33.28 38.40
CA GLU A 14 15.56 33.43 38.27
C GLU A 14 16.10 32.96 36.91
N LYS A 15 15.28 32.27 36.10
CA LYS A 15 15.69 31.87 34.76
C LYS A 15 15.68 33.12 33.87
N PRO A 16 16.82 33.57 33.31
CA PRO A 16 16.77 34.58 32.27
C PRO A 16 15.96 34.02 31.10
N VAL A 17 15.05 34.82 30.56
CA VAL A 17 14.43 34.52 29.25
C VAL A 17 15.57 34.61 28.24
N GLY A 18 16.08 33.45 27.84
CA GLY A 18 17.16 33.37 26.87
C GLY A 18 16.70 33.98 25.55
N ASP A 19 17.51 34.88 25.01
CA ASP A 19 17.31 35.46 23.68
C ASP A 19 17.69 34.42 22.61
N GLN A 20 16.86 33.36 22.56
CA GLN A 20 17.13 32.15 21.81
C GLN A 20 16.61 32.33 20.39
N ASP A 21 17.54 32.58 19.46
CA ASP A 21 17.24 32.81 18.06
C ASP A 21 16.66 31.56 17.38
N TYR A 22 15.33 31.48 17.30
CA TYR A 22 14.60 30.40 16.62
C TYR A 22 14.82 30.36 15.09
N THR A 23 15.52 31.34 14.49
CA THR A 23 15.97 31.26 13.09
C THR A 23 17.19 30.34 12.93
N GLN A 24 17.80 29.91 14.05
CA GLN A 24 18.94 29.00 14.14
C GLN A 24 18.58 27.76 14.96
N HIS A 25 19.14 26.62 14.57
CA HIS A 25 19.05 25.35 15.31
C HIS A 25 20.43 24.71 15.40
N VAL A 26 20.78 24.17 16.56
CA VAL A 26 22.05 23.47 16.80
C VAL A 26 21.78 21.97 16.74
N LEU A 27 22.40 21.30 15.78
CA LEU A 27 22.32 19.85 15.59
C LEU A 27 23.10 19.09 16.67
N GLU A 28 22.87 17.78 16.76
CA GLU A 28 23.51 16.90 17.76
C GLU A 28 25.05 16.81 17.60
N ASP A 29 25.57 17.11 16.41
CA ASP A 29 27.02 17.22 16.12
C ASP A 29 27.63 18.58 16.50
N GLY A 30 26.80 19.53 16.96
CA GLY A 30 27.18 20.90 17.31
C GLY A 30 27.14 21.90 16.15
N ASN A 31 26.79 21.49 14.93
CA ASN A 31 26.67 22.41 13.79
C ASN A 31 25.41 23.28 13.90
N VAL A 32 25.53 24.57 13.57
CA VAL A 32 24.41 25.51 13.56
C VAL A 32 23.86 25.64 12.15
N ILE A 33 22.56 25.37 11.99
CA ILE A 33 21.82 25.49 10.74
C ILE A 33 20.73 26.55 10.86
N SER A 34 20.34 27.18 9.74
CA SER A 34 19.15 28.03 9.73
C SER A 34 17.89 27.18 9.62
N THR A 35 16.84 27.57 10.34
CA THR A 35 15.49 27.00 10.24
C THR A 35 14.66 27.60 9.08
N GLN A 36 15.17 28.66 8.44
CA GLN A 36 14.51 29.35 7.32
C GLN A 36 15.06 28.95 5.95
N GLU A 37 16.30 28.42 5.89
CA GLU A 37 16.91 27.93 4.66
C GLU A 37 16.73 26.41 4.48
N ARG A 38 16.88 25.93 3.25
CA ARG A 38 16.93 24.49 2.97
C ARG A 38 18.22 23.90 3.56
N VAL A 39 18.07 23.08 4.60
CA VAL A 39 19.17 22.47 5.38
C VAL A 39 20.06 21.59 4.51
N VAL A 40 19.49 20.58 3.85
CA VAL A 40 20.24 19.66 2.97
C VAL A 40 20.37 20.28 1.58
N LYS A 41 21.47 20.99 1.34
CA LYS A 41 21.68 21.76 0.11
C LYS A 41 22.09 20.90 -1.10
N ASP A 42 22.81 19.80 -0.88
CA ASP A 42 23.38 18.97 -1.94
C ASP A 42 22.36 18.06 -2.66
N VAL A 43 21.25 17.71 -2.00
CA VAL A 43 20.14 16.98 -2.66
C VAL A 43 19.53 17.90 -3.72
N GLN A 44 19.42 17.45 -4.97
CA GLN A 44 18.83 18.28 -6.03
C GLN A 44 17.37 18.65 -5.72
N ALA A 45 16.94 19.85 -6.12
CA ALA A 45 15.53 20.26 -6.00
C ALA A 45 14.74 19.89 -7.27
N PRO A 46 13.44 19.51 -7.13
CA PRO A 46 12.57 19.21 -8.28
C PRO A 46 12.47 20.34 -9.32
N ALA A 47 12.08 19.99 -10.53
CA ALA A 47 11.77 20.94 -11.60
C ALA A 47 10.40 21.60 -11.38
N MET A 48 10.38 22.63 -10.52
CA MET A 48 9.17 23.35 -10.06
C MET A 48 8.36 24.08 -11.15
N SER A 49 8.84 24.14 -12.39
CA SER A 49 8.22 24.87 -13.50
C SER A 49 7.60 23.93 -14.53
N ILE A 50 6.32 24.13 -14.84
CA ILE A 50 5.66 23.45 -15.96
C ILE A 50 6.30 23.85 -17.30
N PRO A 51 6.59 22.92 -18.23
CA PRO A 51 7.24 23.24 -19.50
C PRO A 51 6.41 24.15 -20.41
N THR A 52 7.06 25.09 -21.10
CA THR A 52 6.41 25.84 -22.18
C THR A 52 6.21 24.97 -23.42
N GLN A 53 5.39 25.43 -24.38
CA GLN A 53 5.14 24.67 -25.61
C GLN A 53 6.40 24.53 -26.48
N GLU A 54 7.33 25.47 -26.36
CA GLU A 54 8.64 25.48 -27.04
C GLU A 54 9.65 24.51 -26.41
N GLN A 55 9.43 24.11 -25.14
CA GLN A 55 10.21 23.08 -24.46
C GLN A 55 9.58 21.70 -24.61
N PHE A 56 8.25 21.64 -24.67
CA PHE A 56 7.48 20.40 -24.74
C PHE A 56 7.49 19.76 -26.13
N PHE A 57 7.37 20.56 -27.20
CA PHE A 57 7.34 20.08 -28.59
C PHE A 57 8.71 20.14 -29.27
N ALA A 58 8.94 19.18 -30.16
CA ALA A 58 10.23 18.97 -30.83
C ALA A 58 10.66 20.16 -31.72
N ASP A 59 11.96 20.20 -32.01
CA ASP A 59 12.62 21.27 -32.75
C ASP A 59 12.47 22.68 -32.12
N GLY A 60 12.14 22.77 -30.83
CA GLY A 60 11.89 24.02 -30.12
C GLY A 60 10.50 24.58 -30.41
N GLY A 61 9.46 23.76 -30.29
CA GLY A 61 8.07 24.16 -30.56
C GLY A 61 7.64 24.16 -32.04
N ARG A 62 8.53 23.75 -32.96
CA ARG A 62 8.31 23.80 -34.42
C ARG A 62 7.64 22.54 -34.96
N ASP A 63 8.03 21.35 -34.49
CA ASP A 63 7.29 20.12 -34.78
C ASP A 63 6.30 19.83 -33.65
N ARG A 64 5.03 20.16 -33.88
CA ARG A 64 3.93 19.89 -32.94
C ARG A 64 3.29 18.51 -33.12
N SER A 65 3.86 17.65 -33.96
CA SER A 65 3.46 16.24 -34.07
C SER A 65 4.21 15.33 -33.08
N LYS A 66 5.29 15.83 -32.47
CA LYS A 66 6.19 15.05 -31.59
C LYS A 66 6.62 15.85 -30.35
N PRO A 67 6.69 15.22 -29.16
CA PRO A 67 7.25 15.85 -27.97
C PRO A 67 8.79 15.84 -28.02
N ASP A 68 9.47 16.73 -27.31
CA ASP A 68 10.92 16.63 -27.13
C ASP A 68 11.28 15.58 -26.06
N ILE A 69 11.59 14.36 -26.51
CA ILE A 69 11.95 13.23 -25.65
C ILE A 69 13.25 13.44 -24.86
N ALA A 70 14.15 14.33 -25.31
CA ALA A 70 15.39 14.63 -24.59
C ALA A 70 15.12 15.63 -23.45
N PHE A 71 14.28 16.63 -23.69
CA PHE A 71 13.76 17.52 -22.64
C PHE A 71 12.93 16.73 -21.62
N LEU A 72 11.93 15.95 -22.07
CA LEU A 72 11.04 15.17 -21.20
C LEU A 72 11.81 14.22 -20.28
N LYS A 73 12.81 13.49 -20.80
CA LYS A 73 13.68 12.63 -19.97
C LYS A 73 14.30 13.40 -18.80
N ASN A 74 14.91 14.55 -19.09
CA ASN A 74 15.60 15.36 -18.09
C ASN A 74 14.63 16.11 -17.15
N HIS A 75 13.39 16.34 -17.57
CA HIS A 75 12.33 16.94 -16.75
C HIS A 75 11.79 15.92 -15.74
N PHE A 76 11.39 14.73 -16.20
CA PHE A 76 10.89 13.65 -15.34
C PHE A 76 11.96 13.11 -14.37
N TYR A 77 13.21 12.99 -14.80
CA TYR A 77 14.35 12.63 -13.92
C TYR A 77 14.61 13.66 -12.81
N ARG A 78 14.02 14.87 -12.92
CA ARG A 78 14.04 15.92 -11.89
C ARG A 78 12.67 16.11 -11.24
N GLU A 79 11.83 15.07 -11.23
CA GLU A 79 10.46 15.08 -10.68
C GLU A 79 9.55 16.18 -11.26
N GLY A 80 9.89 16.65 -12.47
CA GLY A 80 9.17 17.70 -13.18
C GLY A 80 7.85 17.20 -13.74
N ARG A 81 6.77 17.93 -13.44
CA ARG A 81 5.41 17.65 -13.93
C ARG A 81 5.14 18.42 -15.23
N LEU A 82 4.29 17.87 -16.10
CA LEU A 82 3.77 18.56 -17.28
C LEU A 82 2.51 19.37 -16.93
N SER A 83 1.98 20.14 -17.88
CA SER A 83 0.58 20.56 -17.77
C SER A 83 -0.35 19.35 -17.98
N GLU A 84 -1.56 19.42 -17.43
CA GLU A 84 -2.57 18.37 -17.60
C GLU A 84 -2.82 18.07 -19.09
N GLU A 85 -2.96 19.11 -19.92
CA GLU A 85 -3.23 18.97 -21.35
C GLU A 85 -2.01 18.49 -22.15
N GLN A 86 -0.77 18.74 -21.68
CA GLN A 86 0.46 18.15 -22.24
C GLN A 86 0.54 16.64 -21.94
N ALA A 87 0.15 16.24 -20.73
CA ALA A 87 0.10 14.82 -20.34
C ALA A 87 -1.00 14.08 -21.14
N ILE A 88 -2.21 14.62 -21.20
CA ILE A 88 -3.33 14.07 -21.99
C ILE A 88 -2.94 13.96 -23.48
N TRP A 89 -2.32 14.98 -24.06
CA TRP A 89 -1.88 14.93 -25.47
C TRP A 89 -0.92 13.77 -25.77
N ILE A 90 0.05 13.48 -24.88
CA ILE A 90 0.93 12.30 -25.02
C ILE A 90 0.12 11.00 -24.95
N ILE A 91 -0.79 10.89 -23.98
CA ILE A 91 -1.56 9.67 -23.73
C ILE A 91 -2.50 9.38 -24.92
N GLU A 92 -3.22 10.39 -25.41
CA GLU A 92 -4.12 10.31 -26.56
C GLU A 92 -3.36 10.00 -27.87
N MET A 93 -2.25 10.69 -28.14
CA MET A 93 -1.44 10.46 -29.35
C MET A 93 -0.81 9.07 -29.35
N GLY A 94 -0.37 8.56 -28.20
CA GLY A 94 0.08 7.17 -28.06
C GLY A 94 -1.09 6.18 -28.23
N ALA A 95 -2.24 6.44 -27.60
CA ALA A 95 -3.45 5.63 -27.76
C ALA A 95 -3.87 5.50 -29.23
N GLU A 96 -3.82 6.61 -29.99
CA GLU A 96 -4.15 6.61 -31.40
C GLU A 96 -3.19 5.80 -32.27
N ILE A 97 -1.95 5.55 -31.83
CA ILE A 97 -1.05 4.59 -32.49
C ILE A 97 -1.45 3.16 -32.08
N LEU A 98 -1.54 2.90 -30.77
CA LEU A 98 -1.87 1.58 -30.22
C LEU A 98 -3.21 1.02 -30.76
N LYS A 99 -4.25 1.86 -30.91
CA LYS A 99 -5.55 1.49 -31.49
C LYS A 99 -5.47 0.94 -32.91
N LYS A 100 -4.43 1.31 -33.66
CA LYS A 100 -4.22 0.88 -35.06
C LYS A 100 -3.42 -0.42 -35.16
N GLU A 101 -2.81 -0.88 -34.06
CA GLU A 101 -2.05 -2.13 -34.00
C GLU A 101 -2.96 -3.36 -33.78
N SER A 102 -2.53 -4.52 -34.27
CA SER A 102 -3.21 -5.81 -34.08
C SER A 102 -2.98 -6.39 -32.68
N ASN A 103 -3.92 -7.19 -32.17
CA ASN A 103 -3.79 -7.87 -30.86
C ASN A 103 -2.50 -8.69 -30.75
N VAL A 104 -2.09 -9.29 -31.86
CA VAL A 104 -0.83 -10.00 -32.04
C VAL A 104 0.03 -9.17 -32.99
N LEU A 105 1.07 -8.52 -32.46
CA LEU A 105 2.09 -7.83 -33.26
C LEU A 105 2.95 -8.84 -34.03
N SER A 106 3.64 -8.38 -35.09
CA SER A 106 4.68 -9.15 -35.78
C SER A 106 5.94 -8.30 -35.82
N VAL A 107 6.99 -8.72 -35.09
CA VAL A 107 8.19 -7.89 -34.85
C VAL A 107 9.47 -8.65 -35.21
N ASP A 108 10.33 -8.05 -36.03
CA ASP A 108 11.54 -8.70 -36.55
C ASP A 108 12.80 -8.36 -35.74
N ALA A 109 13.78 -9.28 -35.76
CA ALA A 109 15.10 -9.08 -35.13
C ALA A 109 15.98 -8.07 -35.92
N PRO A 110 17.00 -7.45 -35.30
CA PRO A 110 17.30 -7.45 -33.87
C PRO A 110 16.25 -6.70 -33.04
N ILE A 111 16.14 -7.08 -31.76
CA ILE A 111 15.19 -6.47 -30.80
C ILE A 111 15.66 -6.68 -29.34
N THR A 112 15.33 -5.73 -28.48
CA THR A 112 15.46 -5.82 -27.02
C THR A 112 14.09 -6.04 -26.40
N VAL A 113 13.89 -7.16 -25.69
CA VAL A 113 12.64 -7.50 -24.99
C VAL A 113 12.79 -7.22 -23.49
N CYS A 114 11.79 -6.55 -22.90
CA CYS A 114 11.76 -6.06 -21.52
C CYS A 114 10.50 -6.56 -20.82
N GLY A 115 10.63 -6.96 -19.56
CA GLY A 115 9.51 -7.30 -18.69
C GLY A 115 9.01 -6.11 -17.88
N ASP A 116 8.39 -6.43 -16.75
CA ASP A 116 7.73 -5.52 -15.81
C ASP A 116 8.63 -4.34 -15.38
N ILE A 117 8.02 -3.15 -15.24
CA ILE A 117 8.68 -1.88 -14.92
C ILE A 117 8.16 -1.25 -13.63
N HIS A 118 6.88 -1.47 -13.28
CA HIS A 118 6.24 -1.07 -12.02
C HIS A 118 6.63 0.33 -11.50
N GLY A 119 6.50 1.35 -12.35
CA GLY A 119 6.79 2.75 -11.97
C GLY A 119 8.23 3.05 -11.52
N GLN A 120 9.21 2.17 -11.79
CA GLN A 120 10.62 2.42 -11.48
C GLN A 120 11.30 3.25 -12.58
N TYR A 121 10.89 4.52 -12.74
CA TYR A 121 11.35 5.41 -13.83
C TYR A 121 12.87 5.56 -13.94
N TYR A 122 13.57 5.59 -12.80
CA TYR A 122 15.03 5.75 -12.75
C TYR A 122 15.75 4.48 -13.27
N ASP A 123 15.17 3.31 -13.05
CA ASP A 123 15.64 2.05 -13.62
C ASP A 123 15.21 1.84 -15.07
N LEU A 124 14.07 2.40 -15.49
CA LEU A 124 13.72 2.51 -16.91
C LEU A 124 14.76 3.36 -17.67
N MET A 125 15.34 4.39 -17.04
CA MET A 125 16.46 5.11 -17.67
C MET A 125 17.70 4.21 -17.79
N LYS A 126 17.96 3.36 -16.79
CA LYS A 126 19.08 2.40 -16.83
C LYS A 126 18.89 1.29 -17.85
N LEU A 127 17.65 0.83 -18.02
CA LEU A 127 17.22 -0.13 -19.03
C LEU A 127 17.53 0.36 -20.45
N PHE A 128 17.34 1.64 -20.75
CA PHE A 128 17.74 2.21 -22.04
C PHE A 128 19.27 2.32 -22.22
N GLU A 129 20.04 2.63 -21.15
CA GLU A 129 21.51 2.59 -21.24
C GLU A 129 22.06 1.18 -21.52
N VAL A 130 21.42 0.14 -20.96
CA VAL A 130 21.88 -1.26 -21.07
C VAL A 130 21.32 -1.95 -22.33
N GLY A 131 20.10 -1.60 -22.73
CA GLY A 131 19.43 -2.17 -23.90
C GLY A 131 19.81 -1.50 -25.22
N GLY A 132 20.03 -0.19 -25.26
CA GLY A 132 20.34 0.58 -26.48
C GLY A 132 19.43 1.80 -26.65
N SER A 133 19.76 2.69 -27.59
CA SER A 133 18.94 3.89 -27.82
C SER A 133 17.67 3.52 -28.58
N PRO A 134 16.46 3.96 -28.17
CA PRO A 134 15.25 3.78 -28.98
C PRO A 134 15.33 4.36 -30.40
N ALA A 135 16.32 5.22 -30.67
CA ALA A 135 16.60 5.76 -32.01
C ALA A 135 17.34 4.77 -32.96
N ASP A 136 18.01 3.75 -32.43
CA ASP A 136 18.78 2.75 -33.20
C ASP A 136 18.44 1.28 -32.87
N THR A 137 17.75 1.05 -31.75
CA THR A 137 17.47 -0.27 -31.18
C THR A 137 15.97 -0.49 -31.12
N ARG A 138 15.47 -1.61 -31.67
CA ARG A 138 14.05 -1.98 -31.52
C ARG A 138 13.75 -2.48 -30.11
N TYR A 139 12.56 -2.19 -29.62
CA TYR A 139 12.10 -2.52 -28.27
C TYR A 139 10.74 -3.22 -28.27
N LEU A 140 10.57 -4.21 -27.40
CA LEU A 140 9.30 -4.81 -27.03
C LEU A 140 9.19 -4.86 -25.50
N PHE A 141 8.25 -4.12 -24.93
CA PHE A 141 7.88 -4.24 -23.52
C PHE A 141 6.67 -5.16 -23.39
N LEU A 142 6.66 -6.01 -22.35
CA LEU A 142 5.66 -7.08 -22.20
C LEU A 142 4.44 -6.67 -21.35
N GLY A 143 4.55 -5.64 -20.52
CA GLY A 143 3.46 -5.13 -19.68
C GLY A 143 3.96 -4.46 -18.40
N ASP A 144 3.02 -4.15 -17.51
CA ASP A 144 3.22 -3.69 -16.12
C ASP A 144 4.17 -2.48 -16.02
N TYR A 145 3.72 -1.38 -16.63
CA TYR A 145 4.38 -0.07 -16.59
C TYR A 145 4.14 0.66 -15.26
N VAL A 146 3.05 0.32 -14.56
CA VAL A 146 2.46 1.09 -13.46
C VAL A 146 2.31 0.29 -12.17
N ASP A 147 1.81 0.99 -11.14
CA ASP A 147 1.66 0.55 -9.75
C ASP A 147 2.96 0.16 -9.06
N ARG A 148 2.84 -0.09 -7.75
CA ARG A 148 3.89 -0.55 -6.83
C ARG A 148 4.99 0.50 -6.59
N GLY A 149 5.70 0.92 -7.62
CA GLY A 149 6.58 2.10 -7.61
C GLY A 149 5.80 3.42 -7.67
N TYR A 150 6.51 4.53 -7.45
CA TYR A 150 5.92 5.88 -7.30
C TYR A 150 6.27 6.84 -8.46
N PHE A 151 6.73 6.32 -9.60
CA PHE A 151 6.97 7.08 -10.84
C PHE A 151 6.30 6.43 -12.06
N SER A 152 5.11 5.87 -11.85
CA SER A 152 4.29 5.20 -12.87
C SER A 152 3.87 6.13 -14.00
N ILE A 153 3.46 7.38 -13.69
CA ILE A 153 3.00 8.32 -14.72
C ILE A 153 4.17 8.85 -15.56
N GLU A 154 5.37 8.98 -14.98
CA GLU A 154 6.59 9.30 -15.72
C GLU A 154 7.01 8.14 -16.64
N CYS A 155 6.86 6.88 -16.20
CA CYS A 155 7.03 5.70 -17.06
C CYS A 155 6.06 5.73 -18.25
N VAL A 156 4.76 5.91 -18.01
CA VAL A 156 3.73 5.97 -19.06
C VAL A 156 3.99 7.14 -20.02
N LEU A 157 4.13 8.36 -19.52
CA LEU A 157 4.33 9.55 -20.37
C LEU A 157 5.62 9.45 -21.20
N TYR A 158 6.69 8.85 -20.66
CA TYR A 158 7.92 8.68 -21.42
C TYR A 158 7.83 7.55 -22.45
N LEU A 159 7.28 6.38 -22.11
CA LEU A 159 7.10 5.27 -23.06
C LEU A 159 6.13 5.63 -24.19
N TRP A 160 5.05 6.37 -23.90
CA TRP A 160 4.12 6.88 -24.91
C TRP A 160 4.79 7.93 -25.80
N SER A 161 5.59 8.84 -25.22
CA SER A 161 6.40 9.79 -26.01
C SER A 161 7.37 9.06 -26.95
N LEU A 162 8.00 7.97 -26.50
CA LEU A 162 8.82 7.13 -27.37
C LEU A 162 7.99 6.38 -28.43
N LYS A 163 6.78 5.89 -28.12
CA LYS A 163 5.88 5.26 -29.11
C LYS A 163 5.44 6.23 -30.21
N ILE A 164 5.24 7.51 -29.87
CA ILE A 164 4.97 8.60 -30.84
C ILE A 164 6.19 8.87 -31.75
N TRP A 165 7.40 8.76 -31.22
CA TRP A 165 8.62 8.92 -32.02
C TRP A 165 8.95 7.72 -32.91
N TYR A 166 8.73 6.51 -32.38
CA TYR A 166 9.28 5.25 -32.88
C TYR A 166 8.19 4.17 -33.11
N PRO A 167 7.04 4.48 -33.76
CA PRO A 167 5.87 3.58 -33.80
C PRO A 167 6.17 2.19 -34.39
N GLU A 168 7.04 2.12 -35.40
CA GLU A 168 7.44 0.89 -36.11
C GLU A 168 8.63 0.15 -35.47
N THR A 169 9.13 0.61 -34.32
CA THR A 169 10.36 0.06 -33.70
C THR A 169 10.32 -0.06 -32.18
N LEU A 170 9.44 0.67 -31.49
CA LEU A 170 9.13 0.46 -30.08
C LEU A 170 7.69 -0.04 -29.93
N PHE A 171 7.54 -1.18 -29.26
CA PHE A 171 6.28 -1.89 -29.09
C PHE A 171 5.98 -2.07 -27.60
N LEU A 172 4.71 -1.88 -27.25
CA LEU A 172 4.20 -1.97 -25.88
C LEU A 172 3.06 -3.00 -25.89
N LEU A 173 3.16 -4.04 -25.07
CA LEU A 173 2.04 -4.96 -24.80
C LEU A 173 1.30 -4.52 -23.52
N ARG A 174 0.13 -5.12 -23.28
CA ARG A 174 -0.65 -4.97 -22.04
C ARG A 174 -0.19 -6.00 -21.01
N GLY A 175 0.10 -5.57 -19.80
CA GLY A 175 0.22 -6.42 -18.62
C GLY A 175 -1.08 -6.52 -17.83
N ASN A 176 -1.05 -7.13 -16.64
CA ASN A 176 -2.23 -7.22 -15.78
C ASN A 176 -2.49 -5.90 -15.03
N HIS A 177 -1.46 -5.10 -14.73
CA HIS A 177 -1.61 -3.79 -14.08
C HIS A 177 -2.19 -2.71 -15.00
N GLU A 178 -2.20 -2.89 -16.33
CA GLU A 178 -2.86 -1.96 -17.25
C GLU A 178 -4.40 -2.14 -17.28
N CYS A 179 -5.05 -2.09 -16.12
CA CYS A 179 -6.51 -2.09 -15.98
C CYS A 179 -7.00 -1.28 -14.76
N ARG A 180 -8.27 -0.85 -14.81
CA ARG A 180 -8.89 -0.04 -13.74
C ARG A 180 -8.89 -0.73 -12.38
N HIS A 181 -9.05 -2.06 -12.36
CA HIS A 181 -9.20 -2.83 -11.13
C HIS A 181 -7.95 -2.80 -10.25
N LEU A 182 -6.78 -3.02 -10.85
CA LEU A 182 -5.50 -3.02 -10.12
C LEU A 182 -5.08 -1.60 -9.77
N THR A 183 -5.21 -0.65 -10.70
CA THR A 183 -4.73 0.73 -10.51
C THR A 183 -5.55 1.57 -9.53
N ASP A 184 -6.79 1.15 -9.22
CA ASP A 184 -7.66 1.71 -8.17
C ASP A 184 -7.43 1.02 -6.80
N TYR A 185 -7.01 -0.25 -6.79
CA TYR A 185 -6.63 -0.99 -5.56
C TYR A 185 -5.23 -0.63 -5.06
N PHE A 186 -4.28 -0.44 -5.98
CA PHE A 186 -2.90 -0.05 -5.70
C PHE A 186 -2.73 1.47 -5.74
N THR A 187 -1.80 1.99 -6.55
CA THR A 187 -1.22 3.32 -6.33
C THR A 187 -1.32 4.23 -7.54
N PHE A 188 -1.51 3.72 -8.77
CA PHE A 188 -1.47 4.55 -9.97
C PHE A 188 -2.63 5.56 -10.08
N LYS A 189 -3.85 5.21 -9.67
CA LYS A 189 -4.97 6.16 -9.63
C LYS A 189 -4.71 7.29 -8.62
N LEU A 190 -4.12 6.96 -7.47
CA LEU A 190 -3.73 7.94 -6.46
C LEU A 190 -2.55 8.80 -6.93
N GLU A 191 -1.57 8.21 -7.61
CA GLU A 191 -0.44 8.88 -8.23
C GLU A 191 -0.93 9.92 -9.25
N CYS A 192 -1.81 9.53 -10.18
CA CYS A 192 -2.41 10.44 -11.15
C CYS A 192 -3.18 11.58 -10.46
N LYS A 193 -3.96 11.30 -9.41
CA LYS A 193 -4.72 12.32 -8.67
C LYS A 193 -3.87 13.22 -7.77
N HIS A 194 -2.66 12.79 -7.38
CA HIS A 194 -1.68 13.62 -6.65
C HIS A 194 -0.80 14.44 -7.61
N LYS A 195 -0.37 13.85 -8.73
CA LYS A 195 0.56 14.47 -9.68
C LYS A 195 -0.14 15.38 -10.70
N TYR A 196 -1.30 14.96 -11.17
CA TYR A 196 -2.08 15.62 -12.24
C TYR A 196 -3.58 15.72 -11.87
N SER A 197 -4.42 14.82 -12.38
CA SER A 197 -5.87 14.81 -12.20
C SER A 197 -6.46 13.42 -12.44
N GLU A 198 -7.76 13.27 -12.17
CA GLU A 198 -8.52 12.07 -12.52
C GLU A 198 -8.78 11.96 -14.04
N ARG A 199 -8.77 13.08 -14.79
CA ARG A 199 -8.82 13.06 -16.28
C ARG A 199 -7.59 12.36 -16.88
N VAL A 200 -6.41 12.61 -16.32
CA VAL A 200 -5.16 11.94 -16.75
C VAL A 200 -5.22 10.44 -16.47
N TYR A 201 -5.80 10.03 -15.34
CA TYR A 201 -6.05 8.61 -15.04
C TYR A 201 -7.01 7.98 -16.07
N ASP A 202 -8.17 8.58 -16.32
CA ASP A 202 -9.15 8.03 -17.27
C ASP A 202 -8.59 7.95 -18.71
N ALA A 203 -7.83 8.95 -19.14
CA ALA A 203 -7.11 8.90 -20.42
C ALA A 203 -6.09 7.74 -20.47
N CYS A 204 -5.38 7.47 -19.38
CA CYS A 204 -4.49 6.30 -19.30
C CYS A 204 -5.29 5.00 -19.42
N MET A 205 -6.44 4.87 -18.76
CA MET A 205 -7.28 3.66 -18.83
C MET A 205 -7.81 3.40 -20.25
N GLU A 206 -8.26 4.43 -20.97
CA GLU A 206 -8.63 4.30 -22.39
C GLU A 206 -7.45 3.89 -23.27
N SER A 207 -6.25 4.43 -23.01
CA SER A 207 -5.02 4.06 -23.71
C SER A 207 -4.56 2.63 -23.38
N PHE A 208 -4.75 2.18 -22.15
CA PHE A 208 -4.45 0.81 -21.71
C PHE A 208 -5.34 -0.21 -22.38
N CYS A 209 -6.61 0.14 -22.64
CA CYS A 209 -7.52 -0.66 -23.46
C CYS A 209 -7.08 -0.77 -24.94
N ALA A 210 -6.20 0.12 -25.42
CA ALA A 210 -5.66 0.03 -26.77
C ALA A 210 -4.42 -0.86 -26.91
N LEU A 211 -3.71 -1.18 -25.81
CA LEU A 211 -2.46 -1.96 -25.85
C LEU A 211 -2.68 -3.36 -26.47
N PRO A 212 -1.84 -3.78 -27.44
CA PRO A 212 -1.78 -5.15 -27.93
C PRO A 212 -1.56 -6.20 -26.82
N LEU A 213 -2.05 -7.42 -27.03
CA LEU A 213 -2.03 -8.50 -26.02
C LEU A 213 -0.85 -9.47 -26.21
N ALA A 214 -0.25 -9.51 -27.40
CA ALA A 214 0.85 -10.40 -27.73
C ALA A 214 1.72 -9.83 -28.86
N ALA A 215 2.93 -10.38 -29.02
CA ALA A 215 3.74 -10.25 -30.22
C ALA A 215 4.28 -11.61 -30.68
N VAL A 216 4.42 -11.80 -31.98
CA VAL A 216 5.20 -12.88 -32.58
C VAL A 216 6.55 -12.30 -33.00
N MET A 217 7.59 -12.58 -32.23
CA MET A 217 8.94 -12.06 -32.46
C MET A 217 9.75 -13.03 -33.33
N ASN A 218 10.37 -12.49 -34.39
CA ASN A 218 11.17 -13.18 -35.40
C ASN A 218 10.51 -14.42 -36.03
N LYS A 219 9.17 -14.50 -36.02
CA LYS A 219 8.36 -15.69 -36.42
C LYS A 219 8.71 -16.96 -35.63
N GLN A 220 9.29 -16.81 -34.44
CA GLN A 220 9.84 -17.90 -33.62
C GLN A 220 9.35 -17.86 -32.17
N PHE A 221 9.06 -16.69 -31.62
CA PHE A 221 8.73 -16.54 -30.20
C PHE A 221 7.32 -15.95 -30.04
N LEU A 222 6.48 -16.58 -29.22
CA LEU A 222 5.31 -15.89 -28.68
C LEU A 222 5.79 -15.03 -27.49
N CYS A 223 5.47 -13.75 -27.52
CA CYS A 223 5.73 -12.79 -26.46
C CYS A 223 4.39 -12.31 -25.90
N ILE A 224 4.19 -12.48 -24.60
CA ILE A 224 2.96 -12.16 -23.84
C ILE A 224 3.35 -11.73 -22.42
N HIS A 225 2.42 -11.21 -21.63
CA HIS A 225 2.72 -10.84 -20.23
C HIS A 225 2.71 -12.06 -19.29
N GLY A 226 1.53 -12.67 -19.13
CA GLY A 226 1.28 -13.82 -18.29
C GLY A 226 1.66 -15.13 -18.98
N GLY A 227 0.69 -15.84 -19.56
CA GLY A 227 0.92 -17.23 -19.96
C GLY A 227 -0.12 -17.83 -20.91
N LEU A 228 -0.17 -19.16 -20.92
CA LEU A 228 -1.09 -19.92 -21.76
C LEU A 228 -2.46 -20.11 -21.09
N SER A 229 -3.50 -20.17 -21.91
CA SER A 229 -4.88 -20.48 -21.53
C SER A 229 -5.28 -21.88 -22.00
N PRO A 230 -6.20 -22.59 -21.33
CA PRO A 230 -6.91 -23.74 -21.92
C PRO A 230 -7.71 -23.38 -23.20
N GLU A 231 -8.09 -22.11 -23.36
CA GLU A 231 -8.75 -21.59 -24.56
C GLU A 231 -7.74 -21.28 -25.69
N LEU A 232 -6.46 -21.05 -25.36
CA LEU A 232 -5.40 -20.67 -26.31
C LEU A 232 -4.88 -21.89 -27.07
N ASN A 233 -5.46 -22.12 -28.25
CA ASN A 233 -5.09 -23.24 -29.10
C ASN A 233 -4.16 -22.82 -30.24
N THR A 234 -4.34 -21.62 -30.79
CA THR A 234 -3.60 -21.06 -31.92
C THR A 234 -3.38 -19.56 -31.77
N LEU A 235 -2.45 -19.00 -32.55
CA LEU A 235 -2.24 -17.55 -32.62
C LEU A 235 -3.46 -16.77 -33.15
N ASP A 236 -4.39 -17.42 -33.86
CA ASP A 236 -5.62 -16.80 -34.36
C ASP A 236 -6.66 -16.56 -33.25
N ASP A 237 -6.64 -17.36 -32.18
CA ASP A 237 -7.54 -17.19 -31.03
C ASP A 237 -7.26 -15.83 -30.35
N ILE A 238 -5.97 -15.44 -30.24
CA ILE A 238 -5.58 -14.11 -29.72
C ILE A 238 -6.00 -12.98 -30.67
N ARG A 239 -5.96 -13.22 -31.99
CA ARG A 239 -6.39 -12.24 -33.01
C ARG A 239 -7.90 -12.00 -33.00
N ALA A 240 -8.68 -12.96 -32.49
CA ALA A 240 -10.15 -12.88 -32.42
C ALA A 240 -10.68 -12.14 -31.16
N ILE A 241 -9.83 -11.85 -30.17
CA ILE A 241 -10.23 -11.16 -28.93
C ILE A 241 -10.67 -9.72 -29.23
N ASP A 242 -11.81 -9.28 -28.73
CA ASP A 242 -12.02 -7.84 -28.53
C ASP A 242 -11.24 -7.39 -27.28
N ARG A 243 -10.21 -6.58 -27.50
CA ARG A 243 -9.29 -6.09 -26.45
C ARG A 243 -9.65 -4.70 -25.92
N PHE A 244 -10.55 -3.96 -26.57
CA PHE A 244 -10.80 -2.54 -26.34
C PHE A 244 -11.73 -2.28 -25.13
N ARG A 245 -11.35 -2.87 -23.99
CA ARG A 245 -12.16 -2.97 -22.78
C ARG A 245 -11.26 -3.32 -21.59
N GLU A 246 -11.82 -3.28 -20.37
CA GLU A 246 -11.16 -3.87 -19.20
C GLU A 246 -10.98 -5.40 -19.38
N PRO A 247 -9.89 -5.99 -18.86
CA PRO A 247 -9.72 -7.44 -18.83
C PRO A 247 -10.86 -8.11 -18.04
N PRO A 248 -11.35 -9.28 -18.50
CA PRO A 248 -12.33 -10.03 -17.74
C PRO A 248 -11.65 -10.74 -16.55
N THR A 249 -12.43 -11.15 -15.54
CA THR A 249 -11.93 -11.97 -14.42
C THR A 249 -11.62 -13.43 -14.81
N HIS A 250 -11.98 -13.85 -16.03
CA HIS A 250 -11.87 -15.22 -16.53
C HIS A 250 -11.85 -15.27 -18.08
N GLY A 251 -11.39 -16.40 -18.63
CA GLY A 251 -11.28 -16.65 -20.08
C GLY A 251 -10.01 -16.07 -20.71
N LEU A 252 -9.81 -16.34 -22.01
CA LEU A 252 -8.54 -16.14 -22.73
C LEU A 252 -7.82 -14.79 -22.49
N MET A 253 -8.55 -13.68 -22.45
CA MET A 253 -7.95 -12.34 -22.23
C MET A 253 -7.47 -12.14 -20.78
N CYS A 254 -8.06 -12.82 -19.80
CA CYS A 254 -7.53 -12.88 -18.44
C CYS A 254 -6.22 -13.68 -18.44
N ASP A 255 -6.24 -14.87 -19.03
CA ASP A 255 -5.14 -15.84 -18.97
C ASP A 255 -3.85 -15.37 -19.65
N ILE A 256 -3.95 -14.65 -20.78
CA ILE A 256 -2.78 -14.04 -21.45
C ILE A 256 -2.06 -13.04 -20.54
N LEU A 257 -2.76 -12.46 -19.56
CA LEU A 257 -2.22 -11.47 -18.60
C LEU A 257 -1.87 -12.08 -17.24
N TRP A 258 -2.54 -13.16 -16.81
CA TRP A 258 -2.47 -13.70 -15.43
C TRP A 258 -1.96 -15.15 -15.29
N ALA A 259 -1.77 -15.90 -16.38
CA ALA A 259 -1.34 -17.29 -16.28
C ALA A 259 0.17 -17.40 -15.98
N ASP A 260 0.53 -18.31 -15.07
CA ASP A 260 1.92 -18.57 -14.64
C ASP A 260 2.36 -19.99 -15.03
N PRO A 261 3.66 -20.28 -15.22
CA PRO A 261 4.14 -21.66 -15.23
C PRO A 261 4.00 -22.29 -13.83
N VAL A 262 3.69 -23.59 -13.74
CA VAL A 262 3.71 -24.31 -12.44
C VAL A 262 5.09 -24.17 -11.73
N GLU A 263 5.11 -24.18 -10.40
CA GLU A 263 6.34 -23.98 -9.61
C GLU A 263 7.47 -24.96 -10.03
N ASP A 264 7.12 -26.24 -10.19
CA ASP A 264 8.00 -27.35 -10.56
C ASP A 264 8.07 -27.60 -12.09
N PHE A 265 7.79 -26.57 -12.91
CA PHE A 265 7.70 -26.67 -14.38
C PHE A 265 8.90 -27.34 -15.04
N GLY A 266 8.60 -28.39 -15.80
CA GLY A 266 9.57 -29.29 -16.40
C GLY A 266 9.89 -30.53 -15.55
N THR A 267 9.41 -30.59 -14.31
CA THR A 267 9.54 -31.73 -13.38
C THR A 267 8.20 -32.13 -12.75
N GLU A 268 7.10 -31.59 -13.26
CA GLU A 268 5.76 -31.78 -12.73
C GLU A 268 5.33 -33.25 -12.68
N LYS A 269 4.66 -33.61 -11.59
CA LYS A 269 4.05 -34.96 -11.40
C LYS A 269 2.59 -35.01 -11.86
N ILE A 270 1.98 -33.85 -12.05
CA ILE A 270 0.58 -33.70 -12.46
C ILE A 270 0.50 -33.85 -13.98
N THR A 271 -0.48 -34.61 -14.46
CA THR A 271 -0.66 -34.92 -15.89
C THR A 271 -1.43 -33.87 -16.66
N ASP A 272 -2.12 -32.98 -15.94
CA ASP A 272 -3.03 -31.99 -16.50
C ASP A 272 -2.26 -30.82 -17.13
N HIS A 273 -2.81 -30.26 -18.19
CA HIS A 273 -2.19 -29.15 -18.92
C HIS A 273 -2.30 -27.81 -18.18
N PHE A 274 -3.40 -27.63 -17.46
CA PHE A 274 -3.77 -26.39 -16.77
C PHE A 274 -4.37 -26.73 -15.40
N ILE A 275 -3.97 -25.99 -14.37
CA ILE A 275 -4.41 -26.12 -12.97
C ILE A 275 -4.82 -24.73 -12.51
N HIS A 276 -5.83 -24.54 -11.68
CA HIS A 276 -6.19 -23.19 -11.21
C HIS A 276 -5.04 -22.50 -10.46
N ASN A 277 -4.75 -21.25 -10.80
CA ASN A 277 -3.67 -20.46 -10.18
C ASN A 277 -4.10 -19.90 -8.83
N HIS A 278 -3.90 -20.68 -7.78
CA HIS A 278 -4.20 -20.31 -6.40
C HIS A 278 -3.25 -19.23 -5.82
N VAL A 279 -2.15 -18.89 -6.50
CA VAL A 279 -1.29 -17.75 -6.15
C VAL A 279 -1.93 -16.45 -6.64
N ARG A 280 -2.45 -16.40 -7.87
CA ARG A 280 -3.15 -15.22 -8.40
C ARG A 280 -4.61 -15.12 -7.95
N GLY A 281 -5.27 -16.25 -7.66
CA GLY A 281 -6.70 -16.31 -7.33
C GLY A 281 -7.64 -16.24 -8.55
N CYS A 282 -7.10 -16.03 -9.74
CA CYS A 282 -7.76 -16.11 -11.05
C CYS A 282 -6.90 -16.95 -12.00
N SER A 283 -7.39 -17.25 -13.21
CA SER A 283 -6.60 -17.92 -14.26
C SER A 283 -5.98 -19.28 -13.82
N TYR A 284 -4.90 -19.68 -14.51
CA TYR A 284 -4.32 -21.02 -14.49
C TYR A 284 -2.79 -21.00 -14.38
N PHE A 285 -2.25 -21.99 -13.66
CA PHE A 285 -0.90 -22.47 -13.90
C PHE A 285 -0.89 -23.38 -15.13
N PHE A 286 0.09 -23.21 -16.02
CA PHE A 286 0.29 -24.08 -17.19
C PHE A 286 1.55 -24.95 -17.05
N THR A 287 1.50 -26.18 -17.56
CA THR A 287 2.59 -27.17 -17.43
C THR A 287 3.57 -27.16 -18.62
N TYR A 288 4.73 -27.81 -18.46
CA TYR A 288 5.71 -27.94 -19.55
C TYR A 288 5.14 -28.76 -20.72
N GLN A 289 4.23 -29.70 -20.44
CA GLN A 289 3.46 -30.39 -21.48
C GLN A 289 2.55 -29.43 -22.28
N ALA A 290 1.84 -28.52 -21.62
CA ALA A 290 1.02 -27.50 -22.29
C ALA A 290 1.87 -26.58 -23.17
N ALA A 291 2.99 -26.08 -22.64
CA ALA A 291 3.94 -25.27 -23.41
C ALA A 291 4.46 -25.99 -24.66
N CYS A 292 4.89 -27.25 -24.54
CA CYS A 292 5.37 -28.02 -25.70
C CYS A 292 4.29 -28.22 -26.77
N GLN A 293 3.06 -28.58 -26.37
CA GLN A 293 1.97 -28.81 -27.32
C GLN A 293 1.55 -27.53 -28.04
N PHE A 294 1.52 -26.38 -27.35
CA PHE A 294 1.26 -25.09 -28.00
C PHE A 294 2.36 -24.71 -29.00
N LEU A 295 3.64 -24.86 -28.62
CA LEU A 295 4.80 -24.55 -29.46
C LEU A 295 4.84 -25.42 -30.72
N GLU A 296 4.69 -26.75 -30.57
CA GLU A 296 4.70 -27.69 -31.71
C GLU A 296 3.54 -27.42 -32.68
N ARG A 297 2.34 -27.15 -32.15
CA ARG A 297 1.15 -26.84 -32.97
C ARG A 297 1.27 -25.53 -33.74
N ASN A 298 1.88 -24.50 -33.15
CA ASN A 298 2.03 -23.17 -33.76
C ASN A 298 3.37 -22.99 -34.51
N ASN A 299 4.21 -24.02 -34.60
CA ASN A 299 5.55 -23.98 -35.18
C ASN A 299 6.42 -22.84 -34.57
N LEU A 300 6.40 -22.73 -33.24
CA LEU A 300 7.17 -21.76 -32.46
C LEU A 300 8.31 -22.44 -31.69
N LEU A 301 9.35 -21.67 -31.37
CA LEU A 301 10.56 -22.11 -30.69
C LEU A 301 10.46 -22.03 -29.16
N SER A 302 9.84 -20.96 -28.63
CA SER A 302 9.69 -20.70 -27.19
C SER A 302 8.62 -19.63 -26.93
N ILE A 303 8.15 -19.56 -25.69
CA ILE A 303 7.37 -18.45 -25.13
C ILE A 303 8.32 -17.53 -24.35
N ILE A 304 8.19 -16.22 -24.51
CA ILE A 304 8.82 -15.18 -23.68
C ILE A 304 7.70 -14.47 -22.91
N ARG A 305 7.86 -14.33 -21.59
CA ARG A 305 6.86 -13.73 -20.71
C ARG A 305 7.49 -12.94 -19.56
N ALA A 306 6.69 -12.23 -18.77
CA ALA A 306 7.16 -11.38 -17.67
C ALA A 306 6.46 -11.76 -16.35
N HIS A 307 5.73 -10.86 -15.68
CA HIS A 307 4.72 -11.11 -14.62
C HIS A 307 5.17 -11.80 -13.31
N GLU A 308 6.34 -12.44 -13.24
CA GLU A 308 6.91 -12.98 -12.01
C GLU A 308 8.30 -12.38 -11.76
N ALA A 309 8.47 -11.71 -10.61
CA ALA A 309 9.77 -11.29 -10.12
C ALA A 309 10.78 -12.45 -10.08
N GLN A 310 12.02 -12.19 -10.49
CA GLN A 310 13.13 -13.16 -10.48
C GLN A 310 14.38 -12.53 -9.86
N ASP A 311 15.05 -13.21 -8.94
CA ASP A 311 16.31 -12.75 -8.31
C ASP A 311 17.39 -12.37 -9.34
N ALA A 312 17.51 -13.16 -10.41
CA ALA A 312 18.43 -12.90 -11.52
C ALA A 312 17.90 -11.91 -12.58
N GLY A 313 16.67 -11.41 -12.46
CA GLY A 313 15.97 -10.65 -13.50
C GLY A 313 15.48 -11.49 -14.69
N TYR A 314 15.70 -12.81 -14.67
CA TYR A 314 15.20 -13.74 -15.68
C TYR A 314 15.14 -15.18 -15.14
N ARG A 315 14.36 -16.04 -15.81
CA ARG A 315 14.36 -17.50 -15.59
C ARG A 315 14.22 -18.25 -16.91
N MET A 316 15.16 -19.15 -17.17
CA MET A 316 15.15 -20.05 -18.34
C MET A 316 14.58 -21.40 -17.91
N TYR A 317 13.42 -21.78 -18.45
CA TYR A 317 12.72 -23.00 -18.06
C TYR A 317 13.22 -24.21 -18.87
N ARG A 318 12.65 -25.40 -18.60
CA ARG A 318 13.06 -26.67 -19.22
C ARG A 318 13.09 -26.56 -20.75
N LYS A 319 14.16 -27.10 -21.33
CA LYS A 319 14.35 -27.17 -22.79
C LYS A 319 13.39 -28.15 -23.43
N THR A 320 12.82 -27.79 -24.59
CA THR A 320 12.05 -28.70 -25.43
C THR A 320 12.90 -29.92 -25.82
N LYS A 321 12.25 -31.06 -26.05
CA LYS A 321 12.93 -32.27 -26.56
C LYS A 321 13.28 -32.16 -28.05
N THR A 322 12.56 -31.31 -28.79
CA THR A 322 12.61 -31.20 -30.25
C THR A 322 13.64 -30.20 -30.75
N THR A 323 13.79 -29.04 -30.08
CA THR A 323 14.73 -27.98 -30.49
C THR A 323 15.92 -27.81 -29.55
N GLY A 324 15.85 -28.35 -28.32
CA GLY A 324 16.90 -28.17 -27.29
C GLY A 324 17.00 -26.72 -26.75
N PHE A 325 16.02 -25.88 -27.09
CA PHE A 325 15.86 -24.51 -26.64
C PHE A 325 14.89 -24.46 -25.44
N PRO A 326 15.03 -23.55 -24.45
CA PRO A 326 14.04 -23.34 -23.38
C PRO A 326 12.62 -23.23 -23.96
N SER A 327 11.63 -23.88 -23.37
CA SER A 327 10.24 -23.77 -23.87
C SER A 327 9.54 -22.48 -23.40
N VAL A 328 9.93 -21.98 -22.23
CA VAL A 328 9.45 -20.75 -21.61
C VAL A 328 10.65 -19.97 -21.06
N MET A 329 10.55 -18.65 -21.11
CA MET A 329 11.56 -17.72 -20.61
C MET A 329 10.85 -16.55 -19.92
N THR A 330 11.07 -16.38 -18.61
CA THR A 330 10.62 -15.18 -17.88
C THR A 330 11.71 -14.12 -17.95
N ILE A 331 11.34 -12.87 -18.23
CA ILE A 331 12.20 -11.68 -18.18
C ILE A 331 11.54 -10.65 -17.24
N PHE A 332 12.30 -10.07 -16.31
CA PHE A 332 11.80 -9.15 -15.30
C PHE A 332 12.73 -7.92 -15.25
N SER A 333 12.18 -6.72 -15.41
CA SER A 333 12.97 -5.52 -15.71
C SER A 333 12.97 -4.46 -14.60
N ALA A 334 12.35 -4.73 -13.45
CA ALA A 334 12.37 -3.92 -12.24
C ALA A 334 13.44 -4.45 -11.22
N PRO A 335 14.58 -3.78 -11.03
CA PRO A 335 15.63 -4.21 -10.08
C PRO A 335 15.36 -3.71 -8.66
N ASN A 336 15.78 -4.44 -7.63
CA ASN A 336 15.45 -4.15 -6.23
C ASN A 336 13.94 -3.81 -6.04
N TYR A 337 13.08 -4.67 -6.58
CA TYR A 337 11.64 -4.48 -6.58
C TYR A 337 11.09 -4.18 -5.17
N LEU A 338 10.16 -3.23 -5.09
CA LEU A 338 9.61 -2.66 -3.85
C LEU A 338 10.65 -2.12 -2.86
N ASP A 339 11.83 -1.73 -3.32
CA ASP A 339 13.01 -1.36 -2.51
C ASP A 339 13.57 -2.46 -1.59
N VAL A 340 13.01 -3.68 -1.65
CA VAL A 340 13.17 -4.73 -0.62
C VAL A 340 13.61 -6.08 -1.20
N TYR A 341 13.23 -6.43 -2.43
CA TYR A 341 13.56 -7.74 -3.02
C TYR A 341 15.06 -7.94 -3.30
N ASN A 342 15.84 -6.86 -3.45
CA ASN A 342 17.28 -6.86 -3.77
C ASN A 342 17.67 -7.65 -5.05
N ASN A 343 16.70 -7.94 -5.91
CA ASN A 343 16.89 -8.67 -7.16
C ASN A 343 17.62 -7.83 -8.22
N LYS A 344 18.18 -8.52 -9.21
CA LYS A 344 18.57 -7.93 -10.48
C LYS A 344 17.36 -7.78 -11.39
N ALA A 345 17.45 -6.81 -12.30
CA ALA A 345 16.64 -6.78 -13.51
C ALA A 345 17.44 -7.36 -14.69
N ALA A 346 16.74 -7.70 -15.77
CA ALA A 346 17.38 -7.96 -17.04
C ALA A 346 16.54 -7.50 -18.24
N VAL A 347 17.21 -7.39 -19.39
CA VAL A 347 16.58 -7.36 -20.72
C VAL A 347 17.16 -8.45 -21.61
N LEU A 348 16.34 -8.97 -22.53
CA LEU A 348 16.71 -10.00 -23.50
C LEU A 348 17.01 -9.31 -24.84
N LYS A 349 18.29 -9.21 -25.21
CA LYS A 349 18.70 -8.76 -26.55
C LYS A 349 18.79 -9.95 -27.49
N TYR A 350 18.00 -9.96 -28.56
CA TYR A 350 18.05 -10.98 -29.61
C TYR A 350 18.57 -10.37 -30.91
N GLU A 351 19.73 -10.83 -31.37
CA GLU A 351 20.45 -10.28 -32.52
C GLU A 351 21.34 -11.36 -33.17
N SER A 352 21.44 -11.39 -34.50
CA SER A 352 22.29 -12.34 -35.24
C SER A 352 22.04 -13.83 -34.86
N ASN A 353 20.79 -14.19 -34.57
CA ASN A 353 20.36 -15.49 -34.01
C ASN A 353 20.89 -15.83 -32.60
N VAL A 354 21.58 -14.90 -31.93
CA VAL A 354 22.07 -15.04 -30.56
C VAL A 354 21.11 -14.34 -29.59
N MET A 355 20.78 -15.02 -28.50
CA MET A 355 20.02 -14.47 -27.38
C MET A 355 20.98 -14.12 -26.25
N ASN A 356 21.03 -12.83 -25.88
CA ASN A 356 21.97 -12.28 -24.92
C ASN A 356 21.20 -11.55 -23.80
N ILE A 357 21.30 -12.07 -22.58
CA ILE A 357 20.61 -11.51 -21.42
C ILE A 357 21.52 -10.47 -20.78
N ARG A 358 21.04 -9.22 -20.69
CA ARG A 358 21.76 -8.11 -20.07
C ARG A 358 21.13 -7.78 -18.72
N GLN A 359 21.77 -8.24 -17.65
CA GLN A 359 21.37 -7.94 -16.28
C GLN A 359 21.83 -6.53 -15.85
N PHE A 360 21.06 -5.90 -14.97
CA PHE A 360 21.42 -4.65 -14.31
C PHE A 360 20.92 -4.61 -12.86
N ASN A 361 21.51 -3.70 -12.07
CA ASN A 361 21.13 -3.44 -10.68
C ASN A 361 20.28 -2.15 -10.63
N CYS A 362 19.69 -1.86 -9.46
CA CYS A 362 18.88 -0.66 -9.24
C CYS A 362 19.66 0.66 -9.25
N THR A 363 18.91 1.73 -9.44
CA THR A 363 19.35 3.12 -9.58
C THR A 363 18.70 3.95 -8.47
N PRO A 364 19.43 4.80 -7.73
CA PRO A 364 18.83 5.66 -6.72
C PRO A 364 17.75 6.57 -7.31
N HIS A 365 16.59 6.62 -6.65
CA HIS A 365 15.47 7.50 -6.97
C HIS A 365 15.11 8.38 -5.76
N PRO A 366 14.35 9.47 -5.96
CA PRO A 366 13.78 10.26 -4.88
C PRO A 366 12.90 9.42 -3.95
N TYR A 367 12.86 9.79 -2.67
CA TYR A 367 12.01 9.16 -1.68
C TYR A 367 10.64 9.84 -1.63
N TRP A 368 9.58 9.02 -1.64
CA TRP A 368 8.20 9.44 -1.42
C TRP A 368 7.62 8.71 -0.21
N LEU A 369 6.89 9.45 0.63
CA LEU A 369 6.12 8.83 1.72
C LEU A 369 5.01 7.94 1.15
N PRO A 370 4.63 6.86 1.85
CA PRO A 370 3.59 5.94 1.38
C PRO A 370 2.32 6.66 0.94
N ASN A 371 1.78 6.24 -0.21
CA ASN A 371 0.54 6.77 -0.79
C ASN A 371 0.60 8.30 -1.08
N PHE A 372 1.78 8.82 -1.42
CA PHE A 372 2.04 10.23 -1.73
C PHE A 372 1.59 11.21 -0.63
N MET A 373 1.66 10.77 0.62
CA MET A 373 1.29 11.56 1.79
C MET A 373 2.25 12.75 1.98
N ASP A 374 1.71 13.93 2.27
CA ASP A 374 2.53 15.09 2.62
C ASP A 374 3.07 14.99 4.06
N VAL A 375 4.16 15.71 4.33
CA VAL A 375 4.85 15.64 5.63
C VAL A 375 3.99 16.12 6.80
N PHE A 376 3.01 17.02 6.59
CA PHE A 376 2.13 17.46 7.67
C PHE A 376 1.08 16.39 7.98
N SER A 377 0.42 15.83 6.96
CA SER A 377 -0.51 14.70 7.13
C SER A 377 0.15 13.50 7.83
N TRP A 378 1.44 13.27 7.56
CA TRP A 378 2.24 12.23 8.21
C TRP A 378 2.65 12.58 9.65
N SER A 379 3.17 13.80 9.91
CA SER A 379 3.74 14.14 11.22
C SER A 379 2.73 14.65 12.25
N LEU A 380 1.67 15.34 11.82
CA LEU A 380 0.72 16.01 12.72
C LEU A 380 0.06 15.08 13.75
N PRO A 381 -0.32 13.82 13.43
CA PRO A 381 -0.85 12.88 14.42
C PRO A 381 0.18 12.55 15.52
N PHE A 382 1.46 12.41 15.17
CA PHE A 382 2.54 12.18 16.14
C PHE A 382 2.88 13.44 16.96
N VAL A 383 2.82 14.64 16.35
CA VAL A 383 2.95 15.91 17.09
C VAL A 383 1.83 16.04 18.12
N GLY A 384 0.58 15.73 17.74
CA GLY A 384 -0.56 15.65 18.66
C GLY A 384 -0.31 14.69 19.82
N GLU A 385 0.14 13.47 19.53
CA GLU A 385 0.51 12.46 20.53
C GLU A 385 1.62 12.94 21.49
N LYS A 386 2.70 13.54 21.00
CA LYS A 386 3.81 13.96 21.88
C LYS A 386 3.51 15.22 22.69
N ILE A 387 2.74 16.18 22.16
CA ILE A 387 2.24 17.32 22.94
C ILE A 387 1.23 16.83 24.00
N THR A 388 0.40 15.84 23.67
CA THR A 388 -0.47 15.14 24.64
C THR A 388 0.34 14.54 25.77
N ASP A 389 1.30 13.65 25.46
CA ASP A 389 2.14 12.97 26.45
C ASP A 389 2.86 13.97 27.38
N MET A 390 3.40 15.05 26.80
CA MET A 390 4.05 16.11 27.57
C MET A 390 3.09 16.81 28.53
N LEU A 391 1.90 17.21 28.08
CA LEU A 391 0.90 17.87 28.92
C LEU A 391 0.38 16.92 30.01
N VAL A 392 0.14 15.64 29.68
CA VAL A 392 -0.23 14.59 30.63
C VAL A 392 0.86 14.39 31.69
N ALA A 393 2.13 14.30 31.28
CA ALA A 393 3.26 14.16 32.19
C ALA A 393 3.43 15.38 33.11
N VAL A 394 3.23 16.59 32.61
CA VAL A 394 3.23 17.83 33.42
C VAL A 394 2.08 17.83 34.42
N LEU A 395 0.86 17.47 34.02
CA LEU A 395 -0.30 17.42 34.91
C LEU A 395 -0.16 16.37 36.01
N ASN A 396 0.43 15.22 35.70
CA ASN A 396 0.73 14.15 36.66
C ASN A 396 1.84 14.51 37.68
N THR A 397 2.42 15.73 37.63
CA THR A 397 3.28 16.23 38.71
C THR A 397 2.50 16.78 39.90
N CYS A 398 1.23 17.15 39.71
CA CYS A 398 0.28 17.41 40.80
C CYS A 398 -0.21 16.07 41.35
N THR A 399 -0.09 15.85 42.66
CA THR A 399 -0.57 14.58 43.24
C THR A 399 -2.09 14.59 43.42
N LYS A 400 -2.67 13.40 43.67
CA LYS A 400 -4.11 13.26 43.90
C LYS A 400 -4.52 13.95 45.21
N GLU A 401 -3.64 13.94 46.20
CA GLU A 401 -3.78 14.66 47.48
C GLU A 401 -3.74 16.18 47.29
N GLU A 402 -2.90 16.74 46.39
CA GLU A 402 -2.91 18.19 46.11
C GLU A 402 -4.16 18.67 45.34
N LEU A 403 -4.98 17.74 44.83
CA LEU A 403 -6.32 17.99 44.31
C LEU A 403 -7.39 17.79 45.40
N GLU A 404 -7.31 16.71 46.17
CA GLU A 404 -8.30 16.34 47.19
C GLU A 404 -8.21 17.20 48.48
N GLU A 405 -7.03 17.75 48.83
CA GLU A 405 -6.88 18.80 49.86
C GLU A 405 -7.65 20.11 49.54
N SER A 406 -8.24 20.24 48.33
CA SER A 406 -9.08 21.40 47.97
C SER A 406 -10.59 21.20 48.20
N ASP A 407 -11.03 19.97 48.49
CA ASP A 407 -12.44 19.63 48.79
C ASP A 407 -12.73 19.38 50.27
N GLU A 408 -11.73 19.09 51.13
CA GLU A 408 -11.94 19.01 52.59
C GLU A 408 -12.02 20.40 53.26
N GLU A 409 -13.13 20.67 53.97
CA GLU A 409 -13.30 21.90 54.75
C GLU A 409 -12.36 21.93 55.97
N LEU A 410 -11.18 22.55 55.82
CA LEU A 410 -10.29 22.84 56.95
C LEU A 410 -11.04 23.63 58.06
N PRO A 411 -11.13 23.11 59.29
CA PRO A 411 -11.95 23.72 60.34
C PRO A 411 -11.36 25.07 60.79
N VAL A 412 -12.14 26.13 60.58
CA VAL A 412 -11.69 27.53 60.68
C VAL A 412 -11.23 27.94 62.09
N PRO A 413 -10.00 28.46 62.22
CA PRO A 413 -9.58 29.24 63.38
C PRO A 413 -9.25 30.70 62.97
N VAL A 414 -10.13 31.63 63.35
CA VAL A 414 -10.02 33.10 63.12
C VAL A 414 -10.26 33.54 61.66
N ALA A 415 -10.98 34.66 61.49
CA ALA A 415 -11.57 35.06 60.22
C ALA A 415 -10.66 35.97 59.35
N PRO A 416 -10.46 35.63 58.05
CA PRO A 416 -10.04 36.58 57.02
C PRO A 416 -11.25 37.38 56.50
N THR A 417 -11.00 38.36 55.61
CA THR A 417 -12.08 39.25 55.12
C THR A 417 -12.94 38.61 54.01
N ALA A 418 -14.13 39.17 53.79
CA ALA A 418 -15.13 38.62 52.87
C ALA A 418 -14.70 38.67 51.39
N GLU A 419 -13.85 39.62 51.02
CA GLU A 419 -13.36 39.77 49.64
C GLU A 419 -12.27 38.74 49.31
N GLU A 420 -11.32 38.49 50.21
CA GLU A 420 -10.31 37.43 50.08
C GLU A 420 -10.96 36.05 49.91
N THR A 421 -12.02 35.77 50.68
CA THR A 421 -12.79 34.51 50.57
C THR A 421 -13.71 34.46 49.34
N PHE A 422 -13.93 35.57 48.63
CA PHE A 422 -14.62 35.58 47.34
C PHE A 422 -13.63 35.32 46.19
N GLU A 423 -12.49 36.03 46.16
CA GLU A 423 -11.46 35.83 45.14
C GLU A 423 -10.88 34.41 45.19
N ARG A 424 -10.60 33.87 46.38
CA ARG A 424 -10.07 32.51 46.54
C ARG A 424 -11.05 31.45 46.00
N ARG A 425 -12.37 31.63 46.20
CA ARG A 425 -13.40 30.78 45.60
C ARG A 425 -13.51 30.96 44.08
N LYS A 426 -13.30 32.17 43.54
CA LYS A 426 -13.23 32.42 42.10
C LYS A 426 -12.04 31.72 41.45
N VAL A 427 -10.87 31.73 42.09
CA VAL A 427 -9.68 30.99 41.65
C VAL A 427 -9.91 29.46 41.71
N ILE A 428 -10.50 28.94 42.78
CA ILE A 428 -10.86 27.51 42.89
C ILE A 428 -11.86 27.11 41.80
N LYS A 429 -12.93 27.88 41.57
CA LYS A 429 -13.88 27.63 40.47
C LYS A 429 -13.19 27.60 39.10
N ASN A 430 -12.27 28.54 38.84
CA ASN A 430 -11.49 28.55 37.60
C ASN A 430 -10.58 27.32 37.47
N LYS A 431 -9.97 26.83 38.58
CA LYS A 431 -9.22 25.57 38.59
C LYS A 431 -10.11 24.35 38.32
N ILE A 432 -11.27 24.25 38.96
CA ILE A 432 -12.23 23.15 38.72
C ILE A 432 -12.70 23.17 37.26
N MET A 433 -12.98 24.35 36.69
CA MET A 433 -13.31 24.49 35.27
C MET A 433 -12.13 24.13 34.35
N ALA A 434 -10.88 24.42 34.73
CA ALA A 434 -9.70 23.99 33.99
C ALA A 434 -9.52 22.47 34.04
N VAL A 435 -9.68 21.84 35.21
CA VAL A 435 -9.65 20.37 35.37
C VAL A 435 -10.79 19.70 34.59
N GLY A 436 -12.00 20.25 34.62
CA GLY A 436 -13.15 19.74 33.85
C GLY A 436 -13.04 19.94 32.33
N ARG A 437 -12.24 20.92 31.87
CA ARG A 437 -11.80 21.04 30.47
C ARG A 437 -10.71 20.00 30.17
N MET A 438 -9.72 19.87 31.05
CA MET A 438 -8.61 18.92 30.88
C MET A 438 -9.05 17.46 30.93
N ALA A 439 -10.09 17.09 31.69
CA ALA A 439 -10.68 15.75 31.66
C ALA A 439 -11.35 15.43 30.31
N ARG A 440 -12.03 16.42 29.70
CA ARG A 440 -12.57 16.28 28.33
C ARG A 440 -11.46 16.22 27.28
N VAL A 441 -10.41 17.00 27.45
CA VAL A 441 -9.19 16.92 26.62
C VAL A 441 -8.51 15.56 26.78
N PHE A 442 -8.42 14.99 27.98
CA PHE A 442 -7.91 13.62 28.21
C PHE A 442 -8.76 12.56 27.48
N ALA A 443 -10.09 12.72 27.42
CA ALA A 443 -10.95 11.82 26.67
C ALA A 443 -10.72 11.93 25.15
N LEU A 444 -10.74 13.15 24.61
CA LEU A 444 -10.49 13.41 23.19
C LEU A 444 -9.09 12.98 22.75
N LEU A 445 -8.05 13.32 23.52
CA LEU A 445 -6.67 12.96 23.19
C LEU A 445 -6.40 11.46 23.35
N ARG A 446 -7.20 10.75 24.16
CA ARG A 446 -7.19 9.28 24.19
C ARG A 446 -7.86 8.68 22.96
N GLU A 447 -9.02 9.21 22.55
CA GLU A 447 -9.71 8.80 21.32
C GLU A 447 -8.83 9.03 20.08
N GLU A 448 -8.18 10.20 20.00
CA GLU A 448 -7.18 10.50 18.96
C GLU A 448 -5.93 9.61 19.10
N SER A 449 -5.43 9.32 20.31
CA SER A 449 -4.33 8.36 20.49
C SER A 449 -4.69 6.95 20.01
N GLU A 450 -5.95 6.55 20.12
CA GLU A 450 -6.45 5.25 19.64
C GLU A 450 -6.54 5.28 18.09
N LYS A 451 -6.96 6.38 17.45
CA LYS A 451 -6.86 6.60 15.98
C LYS A 451 -5.41 6.70 15.47
N VAL A 452 -4.49 7.26 16.25
CA VAL A 452 -3.04 7.26 15.94
C VAL A 452 -2.47 5.84 16.02
N SER A 453 -3.05 4.97 16.85
CA SER A 453 -2.72 3.53 16.87
C SER A 453 -3.14 2.83 15.56
N GLU A 454 -4.27 3.22 14.97
CA GLU A 454 -4.67 2.74 13.63
C GLU A 454 -3.69 3.24 12.54
N LEU A 455 -3.24 4.51 12.60
CA LEU A 455 -2.20 5.03 11.70
C LEU A 455 -0.84 4.32 11.85
N LYS A 456 -0.50 3.82 13.05
CA LYS A 456 0.69 2.97 13.26
C LYS A 456 0.50 1.60 12.61
N ALA A 457 -0.70 1.03 12.62
CA ALA A 457 -1.02 -0.19 11.87
C ALA A 457 -0.98 0.03 10.34
N VAL A 458 -1.41 1.20 9.84
CA VAL A 458 -1.21 1.61 8.42
C VAL A 458 0.28 1.66 8.05
N SER A 459 1.15 1.97 9.01
CA SER A 459 2.61 2.02 8.82
C SER A 459 3.30 0.64 8.91
N GLY A 460 2.54 -0.46 8.82
CA GLY A 460 3.08 -1.82 8.74
C GLY A 460 3.65 -2.42 10.03
N SER A 461 3.62 -1.70 11.16
CA SER A 461 4.15 -2.21 12.44
C SER A 461 3.24 -1.91 13.63
N SER A 462 2.88 -2.96 14.37
CA SER A 462 2.11 -2.87 15.61
C SER A 462 2.90 -2.31 16.80
N LYS A 463 4.22 -2.13 16.66
CA LYS A 463 5.07 -1.32 17.56
C LYS A 463 6.24 -0.72 16.78
N LEU A 464 6.30 0.60 16.66
CA LEU A 464 7.56 1.28 16.37
C LEU A 464 8.50 1.07 17.58
N PRO A 465 9.67 0.41 17.44
CA PRO A 465 10.65 0.32 18.50
C PRO A 465 11.22 1.71 18.79
N TYR A 466 11.57 1.96 20.05
CA TYR A 466 12.25 3.20 20.43
C TYR A 466 13.61 3.25 19.73
N GLY A 467 13.74 4.12 18.72
CA GLY A 467 14.88 4.17 17.81
C GLY A 467 14.55 4.07 16.31
N MET A 468 13.36 3.61 15.90
CA MET A 468 13.05 3.47 14.46
C MET A 468 13.09 4.81 13.68
N LEU A 469 12.79 5.93 14.34
CA LEU A 469 12.97 7.29 13.77
C LEU A 469 14.45 7.69 13.61
N ALA A 470 15.37 7.07 14.35
CA ALA A 470 16.82 7.29 14.23
C ALA A 470 17.49 6.32 13.24
N SER A 471 16.97 5.09 13.10
CA SER A 471 17.49 4.08 12.16
C SER A 471 16.87 4.17 10.75
N GLY A 472 15.76 4.89 10.56
CA GLY A 472 15.13 5.12 9.26
C GLY A 472 14.89 3.83 8.46
N SER A 473 15.33 3.82 7.19
CA SER A 473 15.14 2.66 6.29
C SER A 473 15.94 1.41 6.68
N GLU A 474 16.93 1.51 7.56
CA GLU A 474 17.83 0.39 7.89
C GLU A 474 17.14 -0.65 8.77
N GLY A 475 16.29 -0.22 9.71
CA GLY A 475 15.56 -1.13 10.61
C GLY A 475 14.51 -2.01 9.92
N ILE A 476 14.12 -1.70 8.67
CA ILE A 476 13.28 -2.57 7.84
C ILE A 476 14.15 -3.57 7.06
N LYS A 477 15.32 -3.13 6.59
CA LYS A 477 16.29 -3.97 5.85
C LYS A 477 16.87 -5.10 6.71
N GLU A 478 17.00 -4.90 8.03
CA GLU A 478 17.39 -5.98 8.95
C GLU A 478 16.33 -7.09 9.10
N ALA A 479 15.06 -6.83 8.75
CA ALA A 479 13.98 -7.82 8.88
C ALA A 479 13.84 -8.72 7.65
N ILE A 480 14.03 -8.18 6.43
CA ILE A 480 13.86 -8.90 5.17
C ILE A 480 15.24 -9.08 4.51
N ASN A 481 15.85 -10.24 4.75
CA ASN A 481 17.27 -10.48 4.47
C ASN A 481 17.55 -11.15 3.10
N ASN A 482 16.53 -11.51 2.33
CA ASN A 482 16.67 -12.16 1.02
C ASN A 482 15.39 -12.09 0.17
N PHE A 483 15.55 -12.34 -1.13
CA PHE A 483 14.50 -12.36 -2.16
C PHE A 483 13.27 -13.20 -1.81
N GLU A 484 13.46 -14.41 -1.27
CA GLU A 484 12.35 -15.33 -0.98
C GLU A 484 11.51 -14.85 0.21
N ASP A 485 12.11 -14.18 1.19
CA ASP A 485 11.35 -13.61 2.32
C ASP A 485 10.60 -12.34 1.90
N ALA A 486 11.16 -11.54 0.99
CA ALA A 486 10.44 -10.45 0.32
C ALA A 486 9.23 -10.99 -0.45
N ARG A 487 9.43 -11.99 -1.32
CA ARG A 487 8.38 -12.64 -2.12
C ARG A 487 7.24 -13.22 -1.27
N LYS A 488 7.56 -13.82 -0.11
CA LYS A 488 6.54 -14.32 0.84
C LYS A 488 5.76 -13.21 1.54
N SER A 489 6.41 -12.08 1.84
CA SER A 489 5.75 -10.93 2.47
C SER A 489 4.76 -10.21 1.54
N ASP A 490 4.98 -10.34 0.23
CA ASP A 490 4.26 -9.63 -0.83
C ASP A 490 3.24 -10.49 -1.59
N ILE A 491 3.19 -11.80 -1.31
CA ILE A 491 2.40 -12.80 -2.07
C ILE A 491 0.89 -12.50 -2.17
N GLU A 492 0.34 -11.72 -1.25
CA GLU A 492 -1.07 -11.30 -1.27
C GLU A 492 -1.31 -10.07 -2.18
N ASN A 493 -0.28 -9.25 -2.44
CA ASN A 493 -0.29 -8.18 -3.44
C ASN A 493 -0.09 -8.73 -4.86
N GLU A 494 0.41 -9.96 -5.00
CA GLU A 494 0.54 -10.68 -6.27
C GLU A 494 -0.78 -11.34 -6.73
N ARG A 495 -1.84 -11.26 -5.92
CA ARG A 495 -3.22 -11.72 -6.24
C ARG A 495 -3.98 -10.72 -7.09
N LEU A 496 -4.98 -11.21 -7.82
CA LEU A 496 -6.10 -10.39 -8.29
C LEU A 496 -6.83 -9.82 -7.04
N PRO A 497 -6.98 -8.49 -6.92
CA PRO A 497 -7.73 -7.90 -5.80
C PRO A 497 -9.19 -8.35 -5.77
N PRO A 498 -9.85 -8.36 -4.60
CA PRO A 498 -11.29 -8.60 -4.51
C PRO A 498 -12.08 -7.47 -5.20
N ASP A 499 -13.30 -7.77 -5.63
CA ASP A 499 -14.19 -6.80 -6.29
C ASP A 499 -14.36 -5.52 -5.46
N LEU A 500 -14.11 -4.36 -6.07
CA LEU A 500 -14.14 -3.06 -5.41
C LEU A 500 -15.59 -2.57 -5.22
N TYR A 501 -16.22 -2.97 -4.13
CA TYR A 501 -17.51 -2.44 -3.69
C TYR A 501 -17.38 -1.04 -3.08
N ASP A 502 -18.30 -0.13 -3.42
CA ASP A 502 -18.42 1.14 -2.69
C ASP A 502 -18.90 0.85 -1.26
N ALA A 503 -18.09 1.21 -0.26
CA ALA A 503 -18.42 1.10 1.16
C ALA A 503 -19.72 1.84 1.55
N ASN A 504 -20.22 2.75 0.71
CA ASN A 504 -21.48 3.45 0.90
C ASN A 504 -22.70 2.75 0.25
N SER A 505 -22.51 1.72 -0.59
CA SER A 505 -23.62 0.94 -1.16
C SER A 505 -24.29 0.04 -0.13
N GLU A 506 -25.46 -0.52 -0.45
CA GLU A 506 -26.14 -1.51 0.41
C GLU A 506 -25.28 -2.78 0.54
N GLU A 507 -24.68 -3.24 -0.56
CA GLU A 507 -23.77 -4.40 -0.60
C GLU A 507 -22.49 -4.13 0.21
N GLY A 508 -21.85 -2.96 0.04
CA GLY A 508 -20.66 -2.59 0.80
C GLY A 508 -20.90 -2.56 2.31
N LYS A 509 -22.05 -2.00 2.74
CA LYS A 509 -22.49 -2.03 4.15
C LYS A 509 -22.78 -3.45 4.64
N ALA A 510 -23.39 -4.31 3.82
CA ALA A 510 -23.64 -5.70 4.17
C ALA A 510 -22.34 -6.49 4.35
N ILE A 511 -21.36 -6.31 3.45
CA ILE A 511 -20.05 -6.96 3.55
C ILE A 511 -19.31 -6.47 4.80
N ILE A 512 -19.21 -5.16 5.02
CA ILE A 512 -18.54 -4.56 6.19
C ILE A 512 -19.18 -5.03 7.51
N SER A 513 -20.51 -5.09 7.59
CA SER A 513 -21.22 -5.56 8.80
C SER A 513 -21.14 -7.08 9.02
N SER A 514 -20.91 -7.88 7.97
CA SER A 514 -20.69 -9.33 8.09
C SER A 514 -19.27 -9.69 8.59
N GLY A 515 -18.29 -8.79 8.42
CA GLY A 515 -16.87 -9.05 8.66
C GLY A 515 -16.46 -9.26 10.14
N THR A 516 -17.34 -9.00 11.10
CA THR A 516 -17.03 -9.12 12.54
C THR A 516 -17.73 -10.31 13.20
N SER A 517 -17.39 -11.53 12.79
CA SER A 517 -17.67 -12.74 13.57
C SER A 517 -16.45 -13.66 13.62
N THR A 518 -16.08 -14.12 14.81
CA THR A 518 -15.04 -15.13 15.02
C THR A 518 -15.62 -16.52 14.76
N PRO A 519 -14.89 -17.44 14.09
CA PRO A 519 -15.38 -18.78 13.83
C PRO A 519 -15.32 -19.66 15.08
N ASP A 520 -16.48 -19.89 15.69
CA ASP A 520 -16.76 -21.06 16.55
C ASP A 520 -18.28 -21.35 16.55
N ASP A 521 -18.64 -22.62 16.75
CA ASP A 521 -19.99 -23.15 17.07
C ASP A 521 -21.20 -22.66 16.24
N ARG A 522 -21.27 -23.01 14.94
CA ARG A 522 -22.54 -23.06 14.17
C ARG A 522 -22.72 -24.26 13.21
N GLU A 523 -22.26 -25.45 13.58
CA GLU A 523 -22.88 -26.68 13.07
C GLU A 523 -24.10 -27.07 13.93
N HIS A 524 -25.29 -26.54 13.60
CA HIS A 524 -26.61 -27.19 13.73
C HIS A 524 -27.74 -26.18 13.45
N ILE A 525 -28.91 -26.69 13.02
CA ILE A 525 -30.15 -25.93 12.68
C ILE A 525 -29.93 -25.02 11.44
N LEU A 526 -30.38 -25.39 10.24
CA LEU A 526 -31.77 -25.67 9.89
C LEU A 526 -31.94 -26.92 9.01
N ALA A 527 -33.04 -27.65 9.20
CA ALA A 527 -33.42 -28.77 8.35
C ALA A 527 -34.94 -28.78 8.06
N GLY A 528 -35.29 -29.11 6.81
CA GLY A 528 -36.66 -29.37 6.36
C GLY A 528 -37.23 -28.33 5.39
N SER A 529 -38.01 -28.68 4.35
CA SER A 529 -38.43 -30.01 3.84
C SER A 529 -38.86 -29.85 2.34
N PRO A 530 -39.49 -30.84 1.67
CA PRO A 530 -38.83 -31.98 1.03
C PRO A 530 -39.24 -32.16 -0.46
N ILE A 531 -38.57 -33.07 -1.20
CA ILE A 531 -39.12 -33.76 -2.39
C ILE A 531 -38.30 -35.06 -2.67
N PRO A 532 -38.89 -36.13 -3.27
CA PRO A 532 -38.56 -37.50 -2.81
C PRO A 532 -37.62 -38.36 -3.69
N ALA A 533 -37.21 -39.47 -3.06
CA ALA A 533 -36.21 -40.48 -3.42
C ALA A 533 -36.43 -41.34 -4.70
N ASN A 534 -35.34 -42.01 -5.12
CA ASN A 534 -35.33 -43.43 -5.53
C ASN A 534 -33.89 -44.03 -5.54
N GLY A 535 -33.73 -45.31 -5.16
CA GLY A 535 -32.44 -46.07 -5.09
C GLY A 535 -31.80 -46.06 -3.68
N VAL A 536 -31.69 -47.12 -2.85
CA VAL A 536 -31.41 -48.59 -3.02
C VAL A 536 -29.94 -48.85 -3.40
N ASP A 537 -29.07 -49.57 -2.67
CA ASP A 537 -29.09 -50.28 -1.35
C ASP A 537 -27.61 -50.36 -0.82
N VAL A 538 -27.25 -50.41 0.48
CA VAL A 538 -27.17 -51.58 1.42
C VAL A 538 -26.25 -52.72 0.87
N SER A 539 -25.20 -53.28 1.51
CA SER A 539 -24.60 -53.22 2.88
C SER A 539 -23.18 -53.90 2.97
N ILE A 540 -22.24 -53.54 3.87
CA ILE A 540 -21.82 -54.13 5.20
C ILE A 540 -20.72 -55.27 5.21
N ASP A 541 -19.67 -55.09 6.06
CA ASP A 541 -18.74 -56.06 6.75
C ASP A 541 -17.80 -57.05 5.98
N THR A 542 -16.71 -57.66 6.53
CA THR A 542 -15.79 -57.41 7.70
C THR A 542 -14.44 -58.21 7.61
N ASN A 543 -13.40 -57.73 8.35
CA ASN A 543 -12.30 -58.46 9.07
C ASN A 543 -11.28 -59.44 8.43
N GLY A 544 -10.00 -59.29 8.87
CA GLY A 544 -8.95 -60.35 8.94
C GLY A 544 -7.65 -60.05 8.15
N SER A 545 -6.41 -60.35 8.59
CA SER A 545 -5.92 -60.90 9.89
C SER A 545 -4.41 -60.51 10.18
N ARG A 546 -3.62 -61.32 10.92
CA ARG A 546 -2.47 -60.91 11.80
C ARG A 546 -1.03 -60.92 11.21
N PHE A 547 -0.12 -60.19 11.90
CA PHE A 547 1.37 -60.16 11.82
C PHE A 547 2.10 -61.48 12.20
N PRO A 548 3.43 -61.68 11.91
CA PRO A 548 4.51 -61.30 12.87
C PRO A 548 5.94 -60.93 12.34
N LEU A 549 6.55 -59.92 12.98
CA LEU A 549 7.94 -59.77 13.51
C LEU A 549 9.26 -59.99 12.71
N GLY A 550 10.24 -59.11 12.98
CA GLY A 550 11.70 -59.24 12.81
C GLY A 550 12.46 -58.14 13.61
N ALA A 551 13.70 -58.36 14.09
CA ALA A 551 14.35 -57.46 15.09
C ALA A 551 15.91 -57.45 15.12
N GLN A 552 16.52 -56.39 15.69
CA GLN A 552 17.91 -56.33 16.23
C GLN A 552 18.19 -55.05 17.09
N SER A 553 19.40 -54.87 17.66
CA SER A 553 19.63 -54.12 18.95
C SER A 553 20.94 -53.26 19.10
N PRO A 554 21.00 -52.28 20.05
CA PRO A 554 22.18 -51.41 20.42
C PRO A 554 23.02 -51.97 21.62
N PRO A 555 24.02 -51.31 22.29
CA PRO A 555 24.57 -49.91 22.28
C PRO A 555 26.15 -49.83 22.17
N PRO A 556 26.88 -48.69 22.46
CA PRO A 556 27.38 -48.34 23.82
C PRO A 556 27.61 -46.81 24.14
N PRO A 557 28.15 -46.38 25.34
CA PRO A 557 28.02 -44.97 25.81
C PRO A 557 29.21 -44.25 26.57
N SER A 558 28.99 -42.95 26.89
CA SER A 558 29.48 -42.17 28.08
C SER A 558 30.95 -41.66 28.15
N PRO A 559 31.31 -40.65 29.02
CA PRO A 559 30.57 -39.91 30.09
C PRO A 559 30.25 -38.42 29.72
N GLY A 560 30.04 -37.38 30.58
CA GLY A 560 30.20 -37.16 32.04
C GLY A 560 29.63 -35.80 32.58
N THR A 561 30.01 -35.34 33.79
CA THR A 561 29.39 -34.24 34.63
C THR A 561 30.43 -33.54 35.55
N PRO A 562 30.25 -32.39 36.27
CA PRO A 562 29.08 -31.83 37.06
C PRO A 562 28.70 -30.31 36.83
N THR A 563 27.44 -29.79 36.89
CA THR A 563 26.49 -29.49 38.01
C THR A 563 27.07 -28.68 39.19
N SER A 564 26.45 -27.66 39.84
CA SER A 564 25.10 -27.00 39.86
C SER A 564 25.21 -25.61 40.60
N PRO A 565 24.17 -24.75 40.93
CA PRO A 565 22.71 -24.94 40.98
C PRO A 565 21.82 -23.78 40.39
N THR A 566 20.53 -23.77 40.74
CA THR A 566 19.37 -23.17 40.03
C THR A 566 18.77 -21.86 40.58
N ILE A 567 18.13 -21.10 39.67
CA ILE A 567 16.76 -20.51 39.77
C ILE A 567 16.31 -20.16 38.32
N GLY A 568 15.02 -20.19 37.91
CA GLY A 568 13.81 -20.69 38.57
C GLY A 568 12.52 -20.00 38.10
N GLY A 569 11.75 -20.59 37.17
CA GLY A 569 10.47 -20.02 36.67
C GLY A 569 9.69 -20.94 35.71
N MET A 570 8.35 -20.81 35.69
CA MET A 570 7.40 -21.63 34.90
C MET A 570 6.91 -20.89 33.62
N PRO A 571 6.26 -21.57 32.64
CA PRO A 571 6.34 -21.16 31.22
C PRO A 571 5.26 -20.19 30.74
N PHE A 572 5.64 -19.35 29.76
CA PHE A 572 4.71 -18.67 28.87
C PHE A 572 4.23 -19.59 27.74
N ARG A 573 2.93 -19.56 27.44
CA ARG A 573 2.35 -20.22 26.26
C ARG A 573 2.75 -19.47 24.98
N ARG A 574 2.94 -20.21 23.87
CA ARG A 574 2.95 -19.63 22.52
C ARG A 574 1.59 -18.98 22.24
N GLY A 575 1.59 -17.72 21.81
CA GLY A 575 0.49 -17.09 21.08
C GLY A 575 0.94 -16.84 19.65
N HIS A 576 0.07 -17.08 18.67
CA HIS A 576 0.38 -16.82 17.26
C HIS A 576 0.30 -15.31 16.97
N SER A 577 1.42 -14.72 16.53
CA SER A 577 1.43 -13.38 15.94
C SER A 577 0.82 -13.43 14.54
N ARG A 578 -0.26 -12.68 14.30
CA ARG A 578 -0.76 -12.42 12.95
C ARG A 578 0.24 -11.53 12.20
N THR A 579 0.65 -11.96 11.01
CA THR A 579 1.37 -11.13 10.05
C THR A 579 0.39 -10.20 9.36
N ALA A 580 0.69 -8.90 9.31
CA ALA A 580 -0.05 -7.92 8.52
C ALA A 580 0.62 -7.74 7.15
N SER A 581 -0.17 -7.57 6.09
CA SER A 581 0.38 -7.27 4.76
C SER A 581 0.91 -5.83 4.69
N LEU A 582 1.99 -5.64 3.94
CA LEU A 582 2.49 -4.31 3.57
C LEU A 582 1.77 -3.86 2.30
N GLY A 583 0.86 -2.88 2.41
CA GLY A 583 0.30 -2.21 1.23
C GLY A 583 -1.01 -1.45 1.46
N THR A 584 -2.04 -2.10 2.00
CA THR A 584 -3.43 -1.61 1.83
C THR A 584 -4.16 -1.29 3.14
N THR A 585 -5.03 -0.27 3.08
CA THR A 585 -5.88 0.17 4.21
C THR A 585 -7.33 0.16 3.77
N THR A 586 -8.21 -0.50 4.52
CA THR A 586 -9.61 -0.80 4.13
C THR A 586 -10.60 0.37 4.23
N THR A 587 -10.13 1.63 4.30
CA THR A 587 -10.99 2.80 4.52
C THR A 587 -10.67 3.95 3.55
N SER A 588 -11.71 4.59 2.98
CA SER A 588 -11.53 5.64 1.97
C SER A 588 -10.81 6.89 2.53
N PRO A 589 -9.88 7.52 1.78
CA PRO A 589 -9.23 8.77 2.19
C PRO A 589 -10.21 9.94 2.43
N SER A 590 -11.36 9.94 1.76
CA SER A 590 -12.36 11.01 1.83
C SER A 590 -12.98 11.19 3.22
N THR A 591 -13.18 10.08 3.95
CA THR A 591 -13.68 10.09 5.33
C THR A 591 -12.63 10.65 6.29
N ARG A 592 -11.35 10.29 6.10
CA ARG A 592 -10.24 10.72 6.97
C ARG A 592 -9.95 12.21 6.86
N ARG A 593 -9.95 12.78 5.65
CA ARG A 593 -9.73 14.22 5.42
C ARG A 593 -10.73 15.09 6.17
N ARG A 594 -12.02 14.72 6.11
CA ARG A 594 -13.13 15.45 6.74
C ARG A 594 -13.04 15.46 8.27
N SER A 595 -12.39 14.46 8.88
CA SER A 595 -12.14 14.43 10.33
C SER A 595 -11.06 15.44 10.74
N LEU A 596 -9.93 15.49 10.01
CA LEU A 596 -8.83 16.41 10.32
C LEU A 596 -9.23 17.88 10.16
N GLU A 597 -9.98 18.21 9.11
CA GLU A 597 -10.53 19.56 8.88
C GLU A 597 -11.48 19.98 10.04
N SER A 598 -12.26 19.05 10.58
CA SER A 598 -13.10 19.28 11.77
C SER A 598 -12.26 19.49 13.04
N THR A 599 -11.25 18.65 13.30
CA THR A 599 -10.36 18.79 14.46
C THR A 599 -9.57 20.10 14.43
N MET A 600 -9.07 20.53 13.25
CA MET A 600 -8.42 21.84 13.11
C MET A 600 -9.38 22.99 13.38
N SER A 601 -10.61 22.94 12.86
CA SER A 601 -11.65 23.95 13.13
C SER A 601 -12.00 24.04 14.63
N LEU A 602 -12.06 22.91 15.34
CA LEU A 602 -12.31 22.85 16.77
C LEU A 602 -11.16 23.46 17.59
N ILE A 603 -9.90 23.15 17.23
CA ILE A 603 -8.71 23.75 17.85
C ILE A 603 -8.71 25.28 17.64
N GLN A 604 -9.07 25.73 16.44
CA GLN A 604 -9.10 27.15 16.09
C GLN A 604 -10.21 27.91 16.85
N GLY A 605 -11.41 27.33 16.96
CA GLY A 605 -12.50 27.91 17.77
C GLY A 605 -12.17 28.00 19.28
N VAL A 606 -11.43 27.02 19.81
CA VAL A 606 -10.93 27.04 21.20
C VAL A 606 -9.83 28.09 21.40
N TRP A 607 -9.00 28.34 20.39
CA TRP A 607 -7.95 29.38 20.41
C TRP A 607 -8.53 30.79 20.32
N ASP A 608 -9.49 31.00 19.41
CA ASP A 608 -10.15 32.30 19.17
C ASP A 608 -11.24 32.63 20.21
N GLY A 609 -11.54 31.69 21.12
CA GLY A 609 -12.35 31.93 22.32
C GLY A 609 -13.85 32.11 22.08
N GLN A 610 -14.40 31.65 20.96
CA GLN A 610 -15.83 31.74 20.65
C GLN A 610 -16.62 30.58 21.27
N GLU A 611 -17.67 30.88 22.03
CA GLU A 611 -18.64 29.86 22.48
C GLU A 611 -19.59 29.49 21.33
N MET A 612 -19.60 28.22 20.94
CA MET A 612 -20.46 27.69 19.87
C MET A 612 -21.94 27.73 20.29
N PRO A 613 -22.85 28.42 19.55
CA PRO A 613 -24.21 28.68 20.06
C PRO A 613 -25.16 27.47 20.15
N GLN A 614 -24.91 26.38 19.43
CA GLN A 614 -25.95 25.38 19.12
C GLN A 614 -26.08 24.20 20.10
N GLU A 615 -25.08 23.88 20.92
CA GLU A 615 -25.11 22.69 21.79
C GLU A 615 -25.79 22.94 23.16
N LYS A 616 -26.11 24.19 23.49
CA LYS A 616 -26.55 24.57 24.83
C LYS A 616 -27.88 23.93 25.25
N ASP A 617 -28.85 23.92 24.35
CA ASP A 617 -30.22 23.44 24.63
C ASP A 617 -30.24 21.90 24.84
N GLU A 618 -29.35 21.16 24.17
CA GLU A 618 -29.22 19.71 24.36
C GLU A 618 -28.54 19.37 25.69
N ILE A 619 -27.55 20.16 26.12
CA ILE A 619 -26.85 20.00 27.40
C ILE A 619 -27.81 20.24 28.59
N ASP A 620 -28.60 21.31 28.55
CA ASP A 620 -29.56 21.61 29.63
C ASP A 620 -30.71 20.57 29.68
N ALA A 621 -31.17 20.08 28.52
CA ALA A 621 -32.16 18.99 28.44
C ALA A 621 -31.62 17.65 28.97
N LEU A 622 -30.33 17.35 28.76
CA LEU A 622 -29.68 16.15 29.30
C LEU A 622 -29.47 16.27 30.82
N ALA A 623 -29.10 17.44 31.32
CA ALA A 623 -28.92 17.71 32.74
C ALA A 623 -30.22 17.48 33.55
N SER A 624 -31.35 17.97 33.05
CA SER A 624 -32.66 17.76 33.70
C SER A 624 -33.12 16.29 33.68
N LYS A 625 -32.65 15.47 32.74
CA LYS A 625 -32.91 14.02 32.73
C LYS A 625 -32.07 13.23 33.73
N LEU A 626 -30.87 13.71 34.06
CA LEU A 626 -29.94 13.03 34.98
C LEU A 626 -30.18 13.41 36.45
N ALA A 627 -30.77 14.58 36.73
CA ALA A 627 -31.06 15.08 38.08
C ALA A 627 -32.31 14.44 38.75
N GLY A 628 -32.44 13.11 38.67
CA GLY A 628 -33.62 12.38 39.17
C GLY A 628 -33.78 12.45 40.70
N ALA A 629 -34.76 13.20 41.18
CA ALA A 629 -35.10 13.32 42.59
C ALA A 629 -36.45 12.65 42.93
N SER A 630 -36.45 11.67 43.83
CA SER A 630 -37.65 10.98 44.31
C SER A 630 -37.92 11.32 45.79
N ALA A 631 -39.08 11.90 46.11
CA ALA A 631 -39.50 12.12 47.49
C ALA A 631 -41.03 12.18 47.68
N GLY A 632 -41.58 11.19 48.40
CA GLY A 632 -42.75 11.33 49.29
C GLY A 632 -44.16 11.48 48.68
N GLU A 633 -45.03 10.52 48.94
CA GLU A 633 -46.49 10.72 48.92
C GLU A 633 -46.95 11.47 50.18
N VAL A 634 -47.81 12.51 50.06
CA VAL A 634 -48.92 12.77 51.00
C VAL A 634 -50.12 13.41 50.28
N ALA A 635 -51.28 12.79 50.47
CA ALA A 635 -52.68 13.18 50.22
C ALA A 635 -53.09 14.59 49.70
N ALA A 636 -53.98 14.53 48.69
CA ALA A 636 -55.27 15.24 48.57
C ALA A 636 -55.36 16.78 48.53
N GLY A 637 -55.82 17.31 47.39
CA GLY A 637 -56.38 18.66 47.22
C GLY A 637 -57.19 18.74 45.92
N ASP A 638 -58.43 19.23 45.98
CA ASP A 638 -59.42 19.20 44.88
C ASP A 638 -59.43 20.50 44.03
N SER A 639 -60.08 20.39 42.85
CA SER A 639 -60.65 21.43 41.98
C SER A 639 -59.79 22.09 40.90
N GLY A 640 -60.43 22.38 39.74
CA GLY A 640 -59.96 23.41 38.80
C GLY A 640 -59.90 23.04 37.31
N ASN A 641 -61.04 23.01 36.61
CA ASN A 641 -61.06 23.17 35.14
C ASN A 641 -60.43 24.52 34.74
N PHE A 642 -59.74 24.60 33.58
CA PHE A 642 -60.29 25.23 32.36
C PHE A 642 -59.27 25.25 31.21
N ALA A 643 -59.68 24.75 30.03
CA ALA A 643 -59.16 25.18 28.73
C ALA A 643 -60.14 26.23 28.15
N PRO A 644 -59.68 27.24 27.41
CA PRO A 644 -59.33 27.04 25.99
C PRO A 644 -58.07 27.88 25.58
N ARG A 645 -57.61 27.95 24.33
CA ARG A 645 -58.28 27.66 23.04
C ARG A 645 -57.29 27.28 21.95
#